data_AF-A0A9P3BRU2-F1
#
_entry.id   AF-A0A9P3BRU2-F1
#
_cell.length_a   1.000
_cell.length_b   1.000
_cell.length_c   1.000
_cell.angle_alpha   90.00
_cell.angle_beta   90.00
_cell.angle_gamma   90.00
#
_symmetry.space_group_name_H-M   'P 1'
#
loop_
_entity.id
_entity.type
_entity.pdbx_description
1 polymer ?
#
loop_
_entity_poly.entity_id
_entity_poly.type
_entity_poly.pdbx_seq_one_letter_code
_entity_poly.pdbx_strand_id
1 'polypeptide(L)'
;MFMLRNVSKFLFGDTSKESIIEIPQGQLYLVRPLSPKGYSELIFKDAAATIRRTGQEFQYQLVVQRAYEEGEEELADDEDEQGASDSLDKDEKVFLLDQGLHFRVEAREGGSKILAWNDLSGDAGDLFEFVCDPSVPADKVSTFELAAWQCQYERKYRTSAQRATEQELQEFSFKEEKSIPAASPIASPVKSRAHSVVSAGESAAAMARDVEYSRSKGLIKPVGEGEERTVAPPSAAQPEAKEILAKEKAELHLFDFPSGTFILQDPNVVATVSEVGTWQYWLQISGEDKEWLGQAVVADINPVFNFEYLSFIFNHYGEDGSAYSWLLRFKDQATEERFQEGLMQALWEQLNEMKWTKVKENDREYVLDAFQDLTMEDAETEEQEEAEAESEDEEEEEQDEGQRSEHYDSDEEQEDVITRDDDGNVNSQLAVGYKQDRSFVVRGSKIGVFKHTPDNNLEFSTNISKVETPKGKLFSPKKVMLHAEDRNMILQNGDDPHSLYRMDLEYGKVVDEWKVHDDIPVTTFAPENKFAQMTSAQPFIGVSQNALYRIDPRLAGAKLVDADLKQYASKNDFSAVATTEKGYIAVASNKGDIRMFDRLGINAKTHIPALGEPIIGLDVSADGRWVLATCRTYLLLIDSLQKGGKNEGKLGFERSFAKDSKPQPRRLGLTPAHVAQFQHETKKPISFTPARFNTGVDSQETSIVTATGPFIITWSLKKVIAGRKDPYTIKRYAEDVMADNFRFGSDKNVIVALPNEVNMVAKRTFQKPTRESIAGPPVTPSRRSTRWGSRLGRDDIVNSPY
;
A
#
# COMPACT_ATOMS: atom_id res chain seq x y z
N MET A 1 22.68 -18.73 13.25
CA MET A 1 24.06 -19.25 13.33
C MET A 1 24.75 -18.81 12.06
N PHE A 2 25.27 -17.58 12.06
CA PHE A 2 25.95 -16.98 10.92
C PHE A 2 27.37 -17.56 10.85
N MET A 3 27.68 -18.30 9.79
CA MET A 3 29.05 -18.72 9.50
C MET A 3 29.77 -17.56 8.84
N LEU A 4 30.54 -16.79 9.64
CA LEU A 4 31.51 -15.80 9.16
C LEU A 4 32.58 -16.50 8.30
N ARG A 5 32.40 -16.51 6.97
CA ARG A 5 33.31 -17.20 6.04
C ARG A 5 34.53 -16.39 5.59
N ASN A 6 34.69 -15.13 6.01
CA ASN A 6 35.81 -14.28 5.56
C ASN A 6 36.87 -13.94 6.62
N VAL A 7 36.96 -14.64 7.75
CA VAL A 7 38.05 -14.44 8.75
C VAL A 7 39.41 -15.01 8.27
N SER A 8 39.47 -15.76 7.17
CA SER A 8 40.68 -16.48 6.75
C SER A 8 41.57 -15.77 5.72
N LYS A 9 41.13 -14.67 5.10
CA LYS A 9 41.91 -13.94 4.07
C LYS A 9 42.71 -12.73 4.58
N PHE A 10 42.45 -12.23 5.79
CA PHE A 10 43.22 -11.14 6.41
C PHE A 10 44.29 -11.62 7.41
N LEU A 11 44.44 -12.93 7.60
CA LEU A 11 45.47 -13.51 8.48
C LEU A 11 46.88 -13.59 7.85
N PHE A 12 47.06 -13.13 6.61
CA PHE A 12 48.36 -13.03 5.94
C PHE A 12 48.52 -11.71 5.17
N GLY A 13 48.64 -10.60 5.91
CA GLY A 13 49.00 -9.29 5.35
C GLY A 13 49.06 -8.20 6.42
N ASP A 14 50.28 -7.76 6.75
CA ASP A 14 50.64 -6.69 7.70
C ASP A 14 50.56 -7.02 9.22
N THR A 15 51.70 -7.47 9.77
CA THR A 15 51.92 -7.74 11.21
C THR A 15 51.99 -6.48 12.09
N SER A 16 51.59 -5.31 11.59
CA SER A 16 51.72 -4.03 12.30
C SER A 16 50.46 -3.53 13.04
N LYS A 17 49.32 -4.22 12.92
CA LYS A 17 48.01 -3.81 13.49
C LYS A 17 47.38 -4.91 14.34
N GLU A 18 47.92 -5.14 15.54
CA GLU A 18 47.36 -6.09 16.51
C GLU A 18 46.07 -5.54 17.14
N SER A 19 44.96 -6.27 17.00
CA SER A 19 43.68 -5.94 17.65
C SER A 19 43.74 -6.25 19.15
N ILE A 20 43.34 -5.29 19.98
CA ILE A 20 43.31 -5.40 21.44
C ILE A 20 41.95 -5.95 21.90
N ILE A 21 40.86 -5.40 21.38
CA ILE A 21 39.49 -5.82 21.67
C ILE A 21 38.54 -5.35 20.57
N GLU A 22 37.46 -6.10 20.36
CA GLU A 22 36.47 -5.87 19.30
C GLU A 22 35.03 -6.10 19.81
N ILE A 23 34.12 -5.21 19.43
CA ILE A 23 32.66 -5.39 19.49
C ILE A 23 32.16 -5.69 18.07
N PRO A 24 31.64 -6.90 17.82
CA PRO A 24 31.51 -7.43 16.45
C PRO A 24 30.27 -6.91 15.70
N GLN A 25 29.28 -6.35 16.41
CA GLN A 25 28.01 -5.92 15.84
C GLN A 25 27.48 -4.68 16.58
N GLY A 26 27.06 -3.70 15.81
CA GLY A 26 26.45 -2.46 16.26
C GLY A 26 26.24 -1.50 15.10
N GLN A 27 25.78 -0.29 15.43
CA GLN A 27 25.45 0.75 14.47
C GLN A 27 26.23 2.03 14.81
N LEU A 28 26.75 2.73 13.82
CA LEU A 28 27.48 3.98 14.01
C LEU A 28 26.63 5.18 13.58
N TYR A 29 26.47 6.16 14.46
CA TYR A 29 25.81 7.42 14.21
C TYR A 29 26.77 8.60 14.42
N LEU A 30 26.54 9.70 13.72
CA LEU A 30 27.09 11.02 13.98
C LEU A 30 25.97 11.92 14.52
N VAL A 31 26.11 12.39 15.75
CA VAL A 31 25.14 13.26 16.45
C VAL A 31 25.62 14.70 16.38
N ARG A 32 24.78 15.60 15.87
CA ARG A 32 25.05 17.02 15.68
C ARG A 32 23.95 17.87 16.34
N PRO A 33 24.00 18.07 17.67
CA PRO A 33 22.91 18.72 18.42
C PRO A 33 22.58 20.15 17.99
N LEU A 34 23.47 20.83 17.27
CA LEU A 34 23.33 22.22 16.85
C LEU A 34 23.18 22.40 15.32
N SER A 35 23.10 21.31 14.56
CA SER A 35 23.08 21.36 13.09
C SER A 35 21.68 21.68 12.54
N PRO A 36 21.55 22.63 11.60
CA PRO A 36 20.30 22.91 10.90
C PRO A 36 19.94 21.86 9.83
N LYS A 37 20.85 20.90 9.54
CA LYS A 37 20.67 19.86 8.52
C LYS A 37 20.15 18.52 9.07
N GLY A 38 19.98 18.40 10.38
CA GLY A 38 19.54 17.17 11.05
C GLY A 38 20.31 16.90 12.33
N TYR A 39 19.62 16.36 13.35
CA TYR A 39 20.15 16.15 14.69
C TYR A 39 21.13 14.96 14.77
N SER A 40 20.93 13.93 13.96
CA SER A 40 21.80 12.75 13.88
C SER A 40 21.81 12.16 12.47
N GLU A 41 22.87 11.45 12.13
CA GLU A 41 23.09 10.80 10.84
C GLU A 41 23.60 9.37 11.09
N LEU A 42 22.92 8.35 10.55
CA LEU A 42 23.41 6.96 10.61
C LEU A 42 24.52 6.80 9.57
N ILE A 43 25.74 6.52 10.04
CA ILE A 43 26.93 6.33 9.19
C ILE A 43 27.03 4.88 8.73
N PHE A 44 26.90 3.92 9.66
CA PHE A 44 26.94 2.48 9.33
C PHE A 44 25.80 1.73 10.02
N LYS A 45 24.96 1.09 9.22
CA LYS A 45 23.82 0.26 9.69
C LYS A 45 24.28 -1.02 10.39
N ASP A 46 25.31 -1.66 9.85
CA ASP A 46 25.94 -2.84 10.41
C ASP A 46 27.45 -2.60 10.47
N ALA A 47 28.03 -2.60 11.66
CA ALA A 47 29.44 -2.30 11.87
C ALA A 47 30.05 -3.03 13.08
N ALA A 48 31.37 -3.17 13.05
CA ALA A 48 32.19 -3.65 14.15
C ALA A 48 33.11 -2.54 14.66
N ALA A 49 33.22 -2.39 15.98
CA ALA A 49 34.11 -1.44 16.63
C ALA A 49 35.32 -2.15 17.23
N THR A 50 36.54 -1.71 16.90
CA THR A 50 37.80 -2.35 17.29
C THR A 50 38.80 -1.35 17.84
N ILE A 51 39.50 -1.69 18.94
CA ILE A 51 40.69 -0.96 19.39
C ILE A 51 41.92 -1.72 18.92
N ARG A 52 42.81 -1.06 18.17
CA ARG A 52 44.05 -1.66 17.65
C ARG A 52 45.31 -0.87 18.00
N ARG A 53 46.43 -1.58 18.08
CA ARG A 53 47.77 -0.98 18.15
C ARG A 53 48.15 -0.36 16.82
N THR A 54 48.96 0.70 16.90
CA THR A 54 49.66 1.25 15.73
C THR A 54 51.14 0.85 15.77
N GLY A 55 51.89 1.13 14.71
CA GLY A 55 53.34 0.93 14.67
C GLY A 55 54.15 1.86 15.61
N GLN A 56 53.51 2.77 16.35
CA GLN A 56 54.16 3.66 17.31
C GLN A 56 53.79 3.28 18.75
N GLU A 57 54.79 3.26 19.64
CA GLU A 57 54.56 2.99 21.07
C GLU A 57 53.60 4.01 21.69
N PHE A 58 52.67 3.49 22.50
CA PHE A 58 51.64 4.28 23.17
C PHE A 58 50.69 5.03 22.22
N GLN A 59 50.52 4.53 21.01
CA GLN A 59 49.51 5.02 20.07
C GLN A 59 48.55 3.91 19.65
N TYR A 60 47.26 4.21 19.84
CA TYR A 60 46.15 3.30 19.67
C TYR A 60 45.06 3.94 18.82
N GLN A 61 44.33 3.14 18.05
CA GLN A 61 43.23 3.59 17.21
C GLN A 61 41.94 2.89 17.61
N LEU A 62 40.85 3.65 17.70
CA LEU A 62 39.48 3.16 17.64
C LEU A 62 39.05 3.14 16.18
N VAL A 63 38.59 1.99 15.72
CA VAL A 63 38.21 1.76 14.33
C VAL A 63 36.78 1.26 14.31
N VAL A 64 35.94 1.86 13.48
CA VAL A 64 34.61 1.36 13.19
C VAL A 64 34.55 0.97 11.72
N GLN A 65 34.27 -0.29 11.45
CA GLN A 65 34.26 -0.85 10.10
C GLN A 65 32.88 -1.36 9.75
N ARG A 66 32.39 -1.04 8.55
CA ARG A 66 31.12 -1.55 8.02
C ARG A 66 31.18 -3.07 7.80
N ALA A 67 30.08 -3.77 8.12
CA ALA A 67 29.88 -5.18 7.83
C ALA A 67 28.91 -5.35 6.64
N TYR A 68 29.27 -6.17 5.65
CA TYR A 68 28.48 -6.45 4.46
C TYR A 68 27.49 -7.61 4.69
N GLU A 69 26.29 -7.53 4.11
CA GLU A 69 25.33 -8.64 4.07
C GLU A 69 25.64 -9.61 2.92
N GLU A 70 25.34 -10.91 3.06
CA GLU A 70 25.71 -11.96 2.10
C GLU A 70 25.06 -11.71 0.72
N GLY A 71 25.83 -11.14 -0.22
CA GLY A 71 25.39 -10.77 -1.57
C GLY A 71 25.75 -9.34 -2.01
N GLU A 72 26.18 -8.46 -1.10
CA GLU A 72 26.62 -7.09 -1.43
C GLU A 72 28.09 -7.01 -1.92
N GLU A 73 28.93 -7.99 -1.58
CA GLU A 73 30.36 -8.00 -1.99
C GLU A 73 30.55 -8.02 -3.52
N GLU A 74 29.60 -8.56 -4.31
CA GLU A 74 29.72 -8.65 -5.78
C GLU A 74 29.47 -7.32 -6.52
N LEU A 75 28.80 -6.35 -5.90
CA LEU A 75 28.52 -5.04 -6.53
C LEU A 75 29.65 -4.03 -6.31
N ALA A 76 30.48 -4.21 -5.27
CA ALA A 76 31.60 -3.33 -4.98
C ALA A 76 32.83 -3.61 -5.89
N ASP A 77 33.03 -4.87 -6.29
CA ASP A 77 34.17 -5.28 -7.13
C ASP A 77 34.04 -4.79 -8.61
N ASP A 78 32.85 -4.39 -9.06
CA ASP A 78 32.61 -3.93 -10.43
C ASP A 78 32.87 -2.41 -10.65
N GLU A 79 33.14 -1.63 -9.59
CA GLU A 79 33.52 -0.20 -9.70
C GLU A 79 35.05 0.06 -9.69
N ASP A 80 35.87 -0.98 -9.55
CA ASP A 80 37.30 -0.90 -9.22
C ASP A 80 38.26 -0.69 -10.43
N GLU A 81 37.91 0.19 -11.37
CA GLU A 81 38.84 0.64 -12.44
C GLU A 81 39.35 2.08 -12.30
N GLN A 82 39.15 2.75 -11.16
CA GLN A 82 39.78 4.05 -10.88
C GLN A 82 40.16 4.25 -9.39
N GLY A 83 41.44 4.04 -9.07
CA GLY A 83 42.11 4.69 -7.93
C GLY A 83 42.03 3.95 -6.59
N ALA A 84 42.94 2.98 -6.39
CA ALA A 84 43.11 2.16 -5.18
C ALA A 84 43.57 2.90 -3.90
N SER A 85 43.16 4.16 -3.69
CA SER A 85 43.43 4.92 -2.45
C SER A 85 42.20 5.58 -1.82
N ASP A 86 41.09 5.74 -2.54
CA ASP A 86 39.90 6.47 -2.05
C ASP A 86 38.77 5.57 -1.51
N SER A 87 38.86 4.24 -1.68
CA SER A 87 37.81 3.30 -1.24
C SER A 87 37.88 2.96 0.27
N LEU A 88 39.07 2.96 0.87
CA LEU A 88 39.26 2.59 2.29
C LEU A 88 38.59 3.57 3.28
N ASP A 89 38.44 4.85 2.92
CA ASP A 89 37.85 5.88 3.81
C ASP A 89 36.31 5.87 3.81
N LYS A 90 35.67 5.14 2.88
CA LYS A 90 34.20 5.03 2.81
C LYS A 90 33.64 3.99 3.80
N ASP A 91 34.37 2.90 4.04
CA ASP A 91 33.90 1.77 4.87
C ASP A 91 34.58 1.65 6.24
N GLU A 92 35.61 2.45 6.51
CA GLU A 92 36.33 2.47 7.78
C GLU A 92 36.36 3.90 8.36
N LYS A 93 35.95 4.06 9.62
CA LYS A 93 36.17 5.29 10.40
C LYS A 93 37.24 5.05 11.46
N VAL A 94 38.33 5.79 11.38
CA VAL A 94 39.50 5.63 12.26
C VAL A 94 39.68 6.87 13.14
N PHE A 95 39.71 6.64 14.45
CA PHE A 95 39.91 7.68 15.47
C PHE A 95 41.15 7.37 16.30
N LEU A 96 41.99 8.38 16.52
CA LEU A 96 43.15 8.23 17.39
C LEU A 96 42.69 8.26 18.84
N LEU A 97 42.94 7.19 19.60
CA LEU A 97 42.43 7.05 20.95
C LEU A 97 43.17 7.94 21.96
N ASP A 98 42.85 9.23 21.93
CA ASP A 98 43.42 10.31 22.73
C ASP A 98 42.48 10.73 23.87
N GLN A 99 43.00 11.39 24.90
CA GLN A 99 42.18 11.95 25.98
C GLN A 99 41.14 12.93 25.44
N GLY A 100 41.48 13.70 24.39
CA GLY A 100 40.59 14.67 23.75
C GLY A 100 39.32 14.09 23.11
N LEU A 101 39.26 12.77 22.86
CA LEU A 101 38.04 12.11 22.37
C LEU A 101 36.91 12.07 23.40
N HIS A 102 37.22 12.15 24.70
CA HIS A 102 36.22 12.02 25.77
C HIS A 102 35.34 10.77 25.59
N PHE A 103 36.01 9.62 25.41
CA PHE A 103 35.34 8.34 25.19
C PHE A 103 34.52 7.94 26.42
N ARG A 104 33.24 7.63 26.22
CA ARG A 104 32.26 7.35 27.27
C ARG A 104 31.41 6.14 26.92
N VAL A 105 30.99 5.41 27.95
CA VAL A 105 30.06 4.28 27.81
C VAL A 105 28.86 4.50 28.71
N GLU A 106 27.67 4.37 28.13
CA GLU A 106 26.39 4.55 28.83
C GLU A 106 25.45 3.38 28.53
N ALA A 107 24.66 2.98 29.53
CA ALA A 107 23.58 2.02 29.38
C ALA A 107 22.25 2.77 29.47
N ARG A 108 21.44 2.74 28.40
CA ARG A 108 20.14 3.43 28.34
C ARG A 108 19.01 2.60 28.95
N GLU A 109 17.93 3.28 29.35
CA GLU A 109 16.66 2.65 29.75
C GLU A 109 16.09 1.83 28.58
N GLY A 110 16.30 0.52 28.61
CA GLY A 110 16.03 -0.40 27.49
C GLY A 110 17.09 -1.48 27.31
N GLY A 111 18.25 -1.36 27.98
CA GLY A 111 19.32 -2.36 27.96
C GLY A 111 20.35 -2.20 26.84
N SER A 112 20.14 -1.24 25.93
CA SER A 112 21.10 -0.87 24.88
C SER A 112 22.34 -0.22 25.49
N LYS A 113 23.51 -0.63 25.00
CA LYS A 113 24.83 -0.17 25.46
C LYS A 113 25.44 0.69 24.37
N ILE A 114 25.91 1.87 24.76
CA ILE A 114 26.36 2.89 23.82
C ILE A 114 27.78 3.29 24.15
N LEU A 115 28.61 3.35 23.12
CA LEU A 115 29.94 3.94 23.16
C LEU A 115 29.85 5.30 22.47
N ALA A 116 30.38 6.36 23.06
CA ALA A 116 30.36 7.68 22.43
C ALA A 116 31.69 8.42 22.59
N TRP A 117 32.05 9.23 21.61
CA TRP A 117 33.24 10.08 21.62
C TRP A 117 33.04 11.34 20.78
N ASN A 118 33.72 12.41 21.13
CA ASN A 118 33.61 13.70 20.44
C ASN A 118 34.16 13.60 19.01
N ASP A 119 33.49 14.27 18.08
CA ASP A 119 34.04 14.51 16.75
C ASP A 119 35.03 15.68 16.82
N LEU A 120 36.32 15.37 16.76
CA LEU A 120 37.40 16.37 16.78
C LEU A 120 37.54 17.12 15.45
N SER A 121 36.86 16.68 14.39
CA SER A 121 36.87 17.29 13.06
C SER A 121 35.59 18.06 12.72
N GLY A 122 34.53 17.89 13.51
CA GLY A 122 33.20 18.50 13.33
C GLY A 122 33.00 19.81 14.08
N ASP A 123 31.74 20.24 14.18
CA ASP A 123 31.34 21.44 14.90
C ASP A 123 31.35 21.21 16.43
N ALA A 124 31.41 22.31 17.19
CA ALA A 124 31.47 22.23 18.65
C ALA A 124 30.20 21.58 19.24
N GLY A 125 30.35 20.38 19.78
CA GLY A 125 29.25 19.59 20.36
C GLY A 125 28.89 18.35 19.54
N ASP A 126 29.50 18.16 18.38
CA ASP A 126 29.34 16.96 17.56
C ASP A 126 30.05 15.75 18.19
N LEU A 127 29.41 14.58 18.11
CA LEU A 127 29.94 13.34 18.65
C LEU A 127 29.50 12.14 17.83
N PHE A 128 30.29 11.09 17.86
CA PHE A 128 29.91 9.78 17.33
C PHE A 128 29.25 8.94 18.43
N GLU A 129 28.22 8.20 18.06
CA GLU A 129 27.52 7.24 18.91
C GLU A 129 27.56 5.86 18.24
N PHE A 130 28.18 4.87 18.89
CA PHE A 130 28.14 3.48 18.48
C PHE A 130 27.18 2.69 19.39
N VAL A 131 26.05 2.30 18.83
CA VAL A 131 25.00 1.52 19.50
C VAL A 131 25.33 0.04 19.37
N CYS A 132 25.68 -0.63 20.47
CA CYS A 132 25.99 -2.05 20.46
C CYS A 132 24.73 -2.88 20.24
N ASP A 133 24.82 -3.94 19.43
CA ASP A 133 23.72 -4.89 19.25
C ASP A 133 23.32 -5.57 20.59
N PRO A 134 22.01 -5.83 20.84
CA PRO A 134 21.57 -6.47 22.09
C PRO A 134 22.21 -7.82 22.40
N SER A 135 22.73 -8.54 21.39
CA SER A 135 23.45 -9.80 21.55
C SER A 135 24.84 -9.65 22.17
N VAL A 136 25.41 -8.43 22.20
CA VAL A 136 26.74 -8.17 22.75
C VAL A 136 26.72 -8.25 24.29
N PRO A 137 27.52 -9.15 24.91
CA PRO A 137 27.57 -9.30 26.37
C PRO A 137 28.03 -8.03 27.11
N ALA A 138 27.49 -7.78 28.32
CA ALA A 138 27.77 -6.54 29.07
C ALA A 138 29.21 -6.45 29.59
N ASP A 139 29.74 -7.58 30.06
CA ASP A 139 31.14 -7.77 30.42
C ASP A 139 32.09 -7.44 29.26
N LYS A 140 31.70 -7.77 28.03
CA LYS A 140 32.49 -7.43 26.84
C LYS A 140 32.57 -5.92 26.60
N VAL A 141 31.46 -5.19 26.76
CA VAL A 141 31.42 -3.73 26.66
C VAL A 141 32.21 -3.07 27.80
N SER A 142 32.10 -3.55 29.03
CA SER A 142 32.91 -3.06 30.16
C SER A 142 34.41 -3.32 29.97
N THR A 143 34.77 -4.44 29.35
CA THR A 143 36.18 -4.72 29.00
C THR A 143 36.66 -3.77 27.90
N PHE A 144 35.79 -3.39 26.95
CA PHE A 144 36.09 -2.42 25.90
C PHE A 144 36.31 -1.01 26.46
N GLU A 145 35.47 -0.57 27.40
CA GLU A 145 35.64 0.68 28.15
C GLU A 145 36.99 0.72 28.89
N LEU A 146 37.30 -0.34 29.64
CA LEU A 146 38.56 -0.44 30.38
C LEU A 146 39.79 -0.42 29.45
N ALA A 147 39.72 -1.15 28.32
CA ALA A 147 40.78 -1.15 27.32
C ALA A 147 41.00 0.26 26.73
N ALA A 148 39.92 1.02 26.52
CA ALA A 148 40.01 2.39 26.05
C ALA A 148 40.73 3.30 27.06
N TRP A 149 40.38 3.22 28.35
CA TRP A 149 41.03 4.00 29.42
C TRP A 149 42.51 3.66 29.56
N GLN A 150 42.86 2.37 29.50
CA GLN A 150 44.26 1.94 29.53
C GLN A 150 45.03 2.54 28.35
N CYS A 151 44.48 2.48 27.15
CA CYS A 151 45.11 3.02 25.94
C CYS A 151 45.28 4.55 26.02
N GLN A 152 44.30 5.29 26.53
CA GLN A 152 44.40 6.74 26.74
C GLN A 152 45.42 7.11 27.83
N TYR A 153 45.48 6.34 28.93
CA TYR A 153 46.49 6.49 29.99
C TYR A 153 47.90 6.31 29.44
N GLU A 154 48.13 5.21 28.72
CA GLU A 154 49.44 4.90 28.16
C GLU A 154 49.91 5.99 27.19
N ARG A 155 49.00 6.52 26.38
CA ARG A 155 49.27 7.60 25.44
C ARG A 155 49.63 8.91 26.14
N LYS A 156 48.87 9.30 27.18
CA LYS A 156 49.07 10.55 27.92
C LYS A 156 50.38 10.54 28.72
N TYR A 157 50.64 9.46 29.45
CA TYR A 157 51.78 9.36 30.37
C TYR A 157 53.00 8.67 29.78
N ARG A 158 52.90 8.11 28.56
CA ARG A 158 53.98 7.38 27.87
C ARG A 158 54.58 6.27 28.73
N THR A 159 53.73 5.56 29.46
CA THR A 159 54.09 4.48 30.38
C THR A 159 53.02 3.38 30.32
N SER A 160 53.37 2.14 30.64
CA SER A 160 52.40 1.03 30.56
C SER A 160 51.29 1.12 31.62
N ALA A 161 50.06 0.83 31.21
CA ALA A 161 48.87 0.81 32.07
C ALA A 161 48.88 -0.34 33.09
N GLN A 162 49.78 -1.33 32.96
CA GLN A 162 49.95 -2.40 33.96
C GLN A 162 50.38 -1.88 35.34
N ARG A 163 50.93 -0.66 35.40
CA ARG A 163 51.35 0.00 36.65
C ARG A 163 50.39 1.11 37.09
N ALA A 164 49.32 1.36 36.32
CA ALA A 164 48.33 2.37 36.65
C ALA A 164 47.46 1.89 37.81
N THR A 165 47.19 2.80 38.75
CA THR A 165 46.20 2.61 39.80
C THR A 165 44.79 2.85 39.24
N GLU A 166 43.78 2.30 39.90
CA GLU A 166 42.37 2.50 39.49
C GLU A 166 41.98 4.00 39.47
N GLN A 167 42.53 4.79 40.40
CA GLN A 167 42.33 6.24 40.45
C GLN A 167 42.93 6.98 39.25
N GLU A 168 44.07 6.51 38.73
CA GLU A 168 44.72 7.10 37.55
C GLU A 168 43.98 6.76 36.25
N LEU A 169 43.36 5.57 36.15
CA LEU A 169 42.51 5.21 35.01
C LEU A 169 41.16 5.94 35.05
N GLN A 170 40.65 6.27 36.24
CA GLN A 170 39.39 6.97 36.41
C GLN A 170 39.40 8.39 35.83
N GLU A 171 40.57 9.01 35.64
CA GLU A 171 40.73 10.30 34.94
C GLU A 171 40.16 10.27 33.50
N PHE A 172 40.06 9.08 32.89
CA PHE A 172 39.58 8.88 31.53
C PHE A 172 38.12 8.45 31.45
N SER A 173 37.39 8.44 32.58
CA SER A 173 36.00 7.99 32.62
C SER A 173 34.98 9.02 32.14
N PHE A 174 35.29 10.32 32.24
CA PHE A 174 34.46 11.47 31.81
C PHE A 174 32.98 11.42 32.21
N LYS A 175 32.62 10.67 33.27
CA LYS A 175 31.23 10.44 33.68
C LYS A 175 30.51 11.68 34.23
N GLU A 176 31.26 12.73 34.56
CA GLU A 176 30.72 14.00 35.09
C GLU A 176 30.28 14.98 33.98
N GLU A 177 30.51 14.64 32.71
CA GLU A 177 30.09 15.46 31.56
C GLU A 177 28.60 15.27 31.24
N LYS A 178 28.02 16.22 30.48
CA LYS A 178 26.60 16.18 30.08
C LYS A 178 26.26 14.82 29.46
N SER A 179 25.09 14.26 29.83
CA SER A 179 24.58 12.98 29.33
C SER A 179 24.69 12.89 27.81
N ILE A 180 25.00 11.71 27.27
CA ILE A 180 25.19 11.52 25.84
C ILE A 180 23.83 11.81 25.14
N PRO A 181 23.73 12.87 24.32
CA PRO A 181 22.51 13.17 23.58
C PRO A 181 22.16 11.99 22.66
N ALA A 182 20.91 11.54 22.70
CA ALA A 182 20.52 10.31 22.01
C ALA A 182 20.48 10.47 20.49
N ALA A 183 21.27 9.70 19.76
CA ALA A 183 21.26 9.66 18.29
C ALA A 183 19.90 9.27 17.67
N SER A 184 18.96 8.76 18.48
CA SER A 184 17.60 8.44 18.05
C SER A 184 16.59 8.88 19.11
N PRO A 185 15.40 9.38 18.75
CA PRO A 185 14.25 9.27 19.65
C PRO A 185 14.08 7.77 19.92
N ILE A 186 14.11 7.43 21.21
CA ILE A 186 13.91 6.11 21.83
C ILE A 186 13.41 5.05 20.84
N ALA A 187 14.24 4.02 20.59
CA ALA A 187 13.74 2.72 20.18
C ALA A 187 12.59 2.38 21.11
N SER A 188 11.37 2.44 20.58
CA SER A 188 10.16 2.19 21.34
C SER A 188 10.38 0.95 22.19
N PRO A 189 10.08 0.98 23.50
CA PRO A 189 9.88 -0.28 24.19
C PRO A 189 8.87 -1.04 23.34
N VAL A 190 9.10 -2.35 23.14
CA VAL A 190 8.07 -3.26 22.64
C VAL A 190 6.87 -3.02 23.53
N LYS A 191 5.97 -2.14 23.10
CA LYS A 191 4.77 -1.78 23.82
C LYS A 191 3.87 -2.98 23.61
N SER A 192 3.91 -3.87 24.60
CA SER A 192 2.68 -4.51 25.01
C SER A 192 1.64 -3.40 25.16
N ARG A 193 0.61 -3.40 24.29
CA ARG A 193 -0.63 -2.61 24.36
C ARG A 193 -0.77 -1.84 25.69
N ALA A 194 -0.26 -0.60 25.71
CA ALA A 194 -0.47 0.35 26.77
C ALA A 194 -0.61 1.73 26.10
N HIS A 195 -1.86 2.13 25.93
CA HIS A 195 -2.34 3.35 25.31
C HIS A 195 -1.58 4.59 25.82
N SER A 196 -0.86 5.28 24.93
CA SER A 196 -0.38 6.63 25.19
C SER A 196 -1.56 7.58 25.04
N VAL A 197 -1.99 8.18 26.16
CA VAL A 197 -3.10 9.14 26.17
C VAL A 197 -2.60 10.46 25.58
N VAL A 198 -2.79 10.66 24.27
CA VAL A 198 -2.57 11.96 23.62
C VAL A 198 -3.65 12.92 24.09
N SER A 199 -3.27 14.12 24.55
CA SER A 199 -4.25 15.13 24.93
C SER A 199 -4.78 15.88 23.70
N ALA A 200 -6.03 16.36 23.76
CA ALA A 200 -6.58 17.22 22.70
C ALA A 200 -5.74 18.50 22.47
N GLY A 201 -4.97 18.97 23.44
CA GLY A 201 -4.05 20.10 23.23
C GLY A 201 -2.86 19.74 22.31
N GLU A 202 -2.26 18.58 22.54
CA GLU A 202 -1.11 18.08 21.77
C GLU A 202 -1.51 17.71 20.34
N SER A 203 -2.62 17.00 20.18
CA SER A 203 -3.23 16.70 18.88
C SER A 203 -3.49 17.98 18.05
N ALA A 204 -3.89 19.09 18.69
CA ALA A 204 -4.21 20.34 17.99
C ALA A 204 -2.94 20.97 17.42
N ALA A 205 -1.88 20.95 18.23
CA ALA A 205 -0.60 21.50 17.87
C ALA A 205 0.07 20.69 16.75
N ALA A 206 -0.08 19.35 16.79
CA ALA A 206 0.39 18.46 15.72
C ALA A 206 -0.31 18.76 14.38
N MET A 207 -1.65 18.76 14.35
CA MET A 207 -2.40 19.12 13.14
C MET A 207 -2.05 20.52 12.61
N ALA A 208 -1.86 21.50 13.49
CA ALA A 208 -1.50 22.86 13.08
C ALA A 208 -0.12 22.92 12.40
N ARG A 209 0.87 22.15 12.90
CA ARG A 209 2.20 22.05 12.29
C ARG A 209 2.14 21.41 10.91
N ASP A 210 1.36 20.35 10.75
CA ASP A 210 1.23 19.63 9.47
C ASP A 210 0.58 20.50 8.38
N VAL A 211 -0.42 21.30 8.76
CA VAL A 211 -1.03 22.29 7.85
C VAL A 211 -0.03 23.37 7.45
N GLU A 212 0.80 23.84 8.38
CA GLU A 212 1.82 24.85 8.12
C GLU A 212 2.94 24.31 7.21
N TYR A 213 3.37 23.07 7.45
CA TYR A 213 4.31 22.34 6.59
C TYR A 213 3.74 22.14 5.18
N SER A 214 2.50 21.69 5.06
CA SER A 214 1.81 21.49 3.78
C SER A 214 1.66 22.80 2.99
N ARG A 215 1.42 23.92 3.68
CA ARG A 215 1.44 25.25 3.06
C ARG A 215 2.83 25.63 2.56
N SER A 216 3.87 25.35 3.34
CA SER A 216 5.27 25.64 2.98
C SER A 216 5.74 24.85 1.74
N LYS A 217 5.23 23.63 1.55
CA LYS A 217 5.46 22.76 0.39
C LYS A 217 4.58 23.09 -0.82
N GLY A 218 3.68 24.07 -0.70
CA GLY A 218 2.79 24.48 -1.80
C GLY A 218 1.64 23.51 -2.11
N LEU A 219 1.41 22.51 -1.25
CA LEU A 219 0.28 21.56 -1.34
C LEU A 219 -1.06 22.25 -1.03
N ILE A 220 -1.02 23.31 -0.23
CA ILE A 220 -2.19 24.12 0.17
C ILE A 220 -2.00 25.55 -0.34
N LYS A 221 -2.95 26.05 -1.14
CA LYS A 221 -2.95 27.45 -1.63
C LYS A 221 -3.80 28.34 -0.72
N PRO A 222 -3.38 29.58 -0.43
CA PRO A 222 -4.25 30.56 0.22
C PRO A 222 -5.41 30.91 -0.70
N VAL A 223 -6.64 30.96 -0.14
CA VAL A 223 -7.86 31.29 -0.88
C VAL A 223 -7.69 32.64 -1.57
N GLY A 224 -7.85 32.67 -2.89
CA GLY A 224 -7.77 33.91 -3.67
C GLY A 224 -8.95 34.83 -3.39
N GLU A 225 -8.74 36.16 -3.48
CA GLU A 225 -9.83 37.14 -3.38
C GLU A 225 -10.87 36.89 -4.49
N GLY A 226 -11.98 36.22 -4.15
CA GLY A 226 -13.10 35.96 -5.06
C GLY A 226 -13.63 34.51 -5.11
N GLU A 227 -13.00 33.54 -4.44
CA GLU A 227 -13.53 32.17 -4.36
C GLU A 227 -14.55 32.04 -3.20
N GLU A 228 -15.74 31.51 -3.50
CA GLU A 228 -16.78 31.26 -2.49
C GLU A 228 -16.41 30.05 -1.63
N ARG A 229 -16.44 30.22 -0.30
CA ARG A 229 -16.17 29.14 0.66
C ARG A 229 -17.26 28.06 0.61
N THR A 230 -16.88 26.82 0.94
CA THR A 230 -17.85 25.73 1.10
C THR A 230 -18.84 26.08 2.21
N VAL A 231 -20.12 26.18 1.87
CA VAL A 231 -21.21 26.40 2.83
C VAL A 231 -21.78 25.06 3.27
N ALA A 232 -21.99 24.90 4.58
CA ALA A 232 -22.58 23.71 5.15
C ALA A 232 -24.01 23.47 4.60
N PRO A 233 -24.35 22.24 4.17
CA PRO A 233 -25.72 21.89 3.80
C PRO A 233 -26.69 22.00 4.98
N PRO A 234 -27.99 22.20 4.74
CA PRO A 234 -28.99 22.15 5.79
C PRO A 234 -29.08 20.74 6.39
N SER A 235 -29.25 20.66 7.72
CA SER A 235 -29.47 19.38 8.40
C SER A 235 -30.78 18.73 7.95
N ALA A 236 -30.75 17.44 7.65
CA ALA A 236 -31.98 16.66 7.50
C ALA A 236 -32.69 16.53 8.85
N ALA A 237 -34.03 16.40 8.81
CA ALA A 237 -34.84 16.27 10.01
C ALA A 237 -34.54 14.96 10.75
N GLN A 238 -34.37 15.05 12.06
CA GLN A 238 -34.07 13.90 12.90
C GLN A 238 -35.26 12.92 12.98
N PRO A 239 -35.09 11.63 12.60
CA PRO A 239 -36.12 10.61 12.81
C PRO A 239 -36.26 10.23 14.29
N GLU A 240 -37.39 9.62 14.66
CA GLU A 240 -37.61 9.15 16.04
C GLU A 240 -36.65 8.01 16.39
N ALA A 241 -35.76 8.25 17.36
CA ALA A 241 -34.78 7.27 17.81
C ALA A 241 -35.44 6.18 18.67
N LYS A 242 -35.21 4.92 18.32
CA LYS A 242 -35.61 3.75 19.12
C LYS A 242 -34.57 3.41 20.18
N GLU A 243 -33.30 3.42 19.79
CA GLU A 243 -32.15 3.11 20.64
C GLU A 243 -31.00 4.05 20.30
N ILE A 244 -30.26 4.50 21.31
CA ILE A 244 -29.06 5.34 21.13
C ILE A 244 -27.84 4.43 21.32
N LEU A 245 -27.02 4.34 20.27
CA LEU A 245 -25.82 3.51 20.25
C LEU A 245 -24.59 4.27 20.76
N ALA A 246 -24.46 5.54 20.38
CA ALA A 246 -23.42 6.42 20.88
C ALA A 246 -23.93 7.87 21.01
N LYS A 247 -23.43 8.59 22.00
CA LYS A 247 -23.72 10.02 22.20
C LYS A 247 -22.55 10.70 22.89
N GLU A 248 -21.78 11.48 22.13
CA GLU A 248 -20.54 12.07 22.62
C GLU A 248 -20.40 13.54 22.19
N LYS A 249 -19.59 14.30 22.93
CA LYS A 249 -19.28 15.71 22.63
C LYS A 249 -18.02 15.83 21.78
N ALA A 250 -18.02 16.75 20.83
CA ALA A 250 -16.93 16.97 19.90
C ALA A 250 -16.89 18.40 19.36
N GLU A 251 -15.81 18.77 18.67
CA GLU A 251 -15.71 19.95 17.82
C GLU A 251 -16.06 19.57 16.37
N LEU A 252 -16.76 20.44 15.65
CA LEU A 252 -17.17 20.21 14.26
C LEU A 252 -16.38 21.09 13.29
N HIS A 253 -15.77 20.46 12.29
CA HIS A 253 -15.05 21.12 11.21
C HIS A 253 -15.59 20.67 9.85
N LEU A 254 -15.56 21.56 8.86
CA LEU A 254 -15.98 21.31 7.49
C LEU A 254 -14.81 21.49 6.53
N PHE A 255 -14.63 20.56 5.60
CA PHE A 255 -13.62 20.69 4.55
C PHE A 255 -13.98 21.77 3.53
N ASP A 256 -13.08 22.73 3.36
CA ASP A 256 -13.22 23.78 2.35
C ASP A 256 -12.46 23.39 1.08
N PHE A 257 -13.16 23.22 -0.04
CA PHE A 257 -12.55 22.78 -1.31
C PHE A 257 -11.55 23.80 -1.88
N PRO A 258 -11.81 25.12 -1.82
CA PRO A 258 -10.84 26.13 -2.24
C PRO A 258 -9.55 26.10 -1.40
N SER A 259 -9.67 26.03 -0.07
CA SER A 259 -8.49 26.04 0.80
C SER A 259 -7.82 24.68 0.98
N GLY A 260 -8.49 23.58 0.65
CA GLY A 260 -7.97 22.22 0.89
C GLY A 260 -7.78 21.87 2.37
N THR A 261 -8.46 22.55 3.29
CA THR A 261 -8.30 22.35 4.74
C THR A 261 -9.64 22.29 5.47
N PHE A 262 -9.66 21.62 6.62
CA PHE A 262 -10.81 21.62 7.53
C PHE A 262 -10.91 22.94 8.31
N ILE A 263 -12.07 23.58 8.26
CA ILE A 263 -12.36 24.85 8.93
C ILE A 263 -13.37 24.59 10.06
N LEU A 264 -13.03 25.03 11.27
CA LEU A 264 -13.90 24.94 12.44
C LEU A 264 -15.24 25.66 12.18
N GLN A 265 -16.34 24.95 12.42
CA GLN A 265 -17.71 25.45 12.29
C GLN A 265 -18.34 25.69 13.67
N ASP A 266 -18.15 24.75 14.60
CA ASP A 266 -18.71 24.82 15.95
C ASP A 266 -17.78 24.10 16.95
N PRO A 267 -17.29 24.77 18.01
CA PRO A 267 -16.42 24.15 19.00
C PRO A 267 -17.13 23.20 19.97
N ASN A 268 -18.47 23.15 20.01
CA ASN A 268 -19.19 22.32 20.97
C ASN A 268 -20.47 21.73 20.35
N VAL A 269 -20.33 20.55 19.74
CA VAL A 269 -21.44 19.77 19.21
C VAL A 269 -21.63 18.46 19.96
N VAL A 270 -22.83 17.91 19.86
CA VAL A 270 -23.17 16.56 20.33
C VAL A 270 -23.44 15.68 19.11
N ALA A 271 -22.59 14.68 18.90
CA ALA A 271 -22.76 13.66 17.87
C ALA A 271 -23.50 12.45 18.47
N THR A 272 -24.64 12.09 17.88
CA THR A 272 -25.52 11.01 18.36
C THR A 272 -25.73 9.99 17.23
N VAL A 273 -25.41 8.72 17.49
CA VAL A 273 -25.73 7.59 16.62
C VAL A 273 -26.92 6.84 17.20
N SER A 274 -27.96 6.63 16.40
CA SER A 274 -29.22 6.03 16.86
C SER A 274 -29.79 5.03 15.85
N GLU A 275 -30.51 4.03 16.35
CA GLU A 275 -31.39 3.18 15.54
C GLU A 275 -32.74 3.87 15.37
N VAL A 276 -33.19 4.03 14.13
CA VAL A 276 -34.45 4.71 13.80
C VAL A 276 -35.48 3.75 13.17
N GLY A 277 -35.04 2.61 12.68
CA GLY A 277 -35.89 1.67 11.94
C GLY A 277 -35.33 0.26 11.90
N THR A 278 -35.91 -0.61 11.08
CA THR A 278 -35.38 -1.97 10.87
C THR A 278 -34.15 -1.89 9.98
N TRP A 279 -32.96 -2.12 10.54
CA TRP A 279 -31.65 -1.97 9.87
C TRP A 279 -31.38 -0.55 9.37
N GLN A 280 -32.02 0.45 9.98
CA GLN A 280 -31.84 1.86 9.65
C GLN A 280 -31.27 2.58 10.86
N TYR A 281 -30.11 3.20 10.66
CA TYR A 281 -29.38 3.93 11.68
C TYR A 281 -29.11 5.35 11.20
N TRP A 282 -28.95 6.26 12.15
CA TRP A 282 -28.88 7.69 11.90
C TRP A 282 -27.79 8.34 12.73
N LEU A 283 -26.98 9.19 12.09
CA LEU A 283 -26.00 10.07 12.71
C LEU A 283 -26.57 11.49 12.73
N GLN A 284 -26.74 12.05 13.92
CA GLN A 284 -27.18 13.42 14.14
C GLN A 284 -26.08 14.23 14.84
N ILE A 285 -25.79 15.42 14.33
CA ILE A 285 -24.85 16.38 14.92
C ILE A 285 -25.61 17.67 15.24
N SER A 286 -25.69 17.98 16.53
CA SER A 286 -26.44 19.13 17.05
C SER A 286 -25.53 20.06 17.84
N GLY A 287 -25.56 21.35 17.54
CA GLY A 287 -24.96 22.39 18.37
C GLY A 287 -25.97 22.93 19.38
N GLU A 288 -25.59 23.96 20.13
CA GLU A 288 -26.49 24.60 21.12
C GLU A 288 -27.62 25.39 20.45
N ASP A 289 -27.33 26.08 19.34
CA ASP A 289 -28.27 26.99 18.68
C ASP A 289 -28.95 26.42 17.43
N LYS A 290 -28.39 25.36 16.84
CA LYS A 290 -28.91 24.75 15.60
C LYS A 290 -28.47 23.30 15.40
N GLU A 291 -29.22 22.60 14.56
CA GLU A 291 -28.80 21.31 14.02
C GLU A 291 -27.85 21.52 12.84
N TRP A 292 -26.69 20.86 12.89
CA TRP A 292 -25.66 21.00 11.86
C TRP A 292 -25.80 19.95 10.77
N LEU A 293 -26.08 18.71 11.16
CA LEU A 293 -26.10 17.58 10.23
C LEU A 293 -27.02 16.46 10.73
N GLY A 294 -27.75 15.85 9.80
CA GLY A 294 -28.45 14.60 10.02
C GLY A 294 -28.30 13.73 8.78
N GLN A 295 -27.85 12.49 8.95
CA GLN A 295 -27.77 11.54 7.83
C GLN A 295 -27.91 10.09 8.26
N ALA A 296 -28.28 9.24 7.30
CA ALA A 296 -28.29 7.80 7.51
C ALA A 296 -26.85 7.26 7.64
N VAL A 297 -26.65 6.30 8.54
CA VAL A 297 -25.39 5.56 8.65
C VAL A 297 -25.42 4.42 7.62
N VAL A 298 -24.72 4.64 6.52
CA VAL A 298 -24.56 3.69 5.40
C VAL A 298 -23.09 3.62 4.98
N ALA A 299 -22.72 2.60 4.20
CA ALA A 299 -21.36 2.40 3.69
C ALA A 299 -20.69 3.67 3.13
N ASP A 300 -21.44 4.51 2.41
CA ASP A 300 -20.91 5.70 1.73
C ASP A 300 -20.46 6.80 2.71
N ILE A 301 -20.75 6.69 4.01
CA ILE A 301 -20.25 7.61 5.05
C ILE A 301 -18.72 7.67 5.09
N ASN A 302 -18.04 6.62 4.61
CA ASN A 302 -16.58 6.45 4.54
C ASN A 302 -15.86 6.92 5.82
N PRO A 303 -16.05 6.21 6.94
CA PRO A 303 -15.56 6.63 8.24
C PRO A 303 -14.04 6.43 8.33
N VAL A 304 -13.31 7.50 8.70
CA VAL A 304 -11.86 7.45 8.96
C VAL A 304 -11.59 8.05 10.33
N PHE A 305 -11.05 7.23 11.24
CA PHE A 305 -10.62 7.65 12.57
C PHE A 305 -9.10 7.87 12.56
N ASN A 306 -8.66 8.89 13.27
CA ASN A 306 -7.24 9.15 13.52
C ASN A 306 -7.10 9.45 15.01
N PHE A 307 -6.60 8.46 15.74
CA PHE A 307 -6.43 8.51 17.19
C PHE A 307 -5.28 9.41 17.64
N GLU A 308 -4.32 9.69 16.76
CA GLU A 308 -3.26 10.66 17.04
C GLU A 308 -3.85 12.08 17.11
N TYR A 309 -4.73 12.41 16.17
CA TYR A 309 -5.43 13.70 16.12
C TYR A 309 -6.76 13.71 16.86
N LEU A 310 -7.18 12.58 17.45
CA LEU A 310 -8.47 12.40 18.11
C LEU A 310 -9.64 12.84 17.22
N SER A 311 -9.59 12.45 15.95
CA SER A 311 -10.46 13.00 14.91
C SER A 311 -11.13 11.91 14.08
N PHE A 312 -12.40 12.13 13.79
CA PHE A 312 -13.24 11.30 12.95
C PHE A 312 -13.68 12.09 11.72
N ILE A 313 -13.21 11.67 10.55
CA ILE A 313 -13.52 12.27 9.26
C ILE A 313 -14.54 11.38 8.54
N PHE A 314 -15.56 12.00 7.97
CA PHE A 314 -16.62 11.29 7.25
C PHE A 314 -17.26 12.17 6.18
N ASN A 315 -17.98 11.54 5.25
CA ASN A 315 -18.66 12.22 4.17
C ASN A 315 -20.17 12.33 4.40
N HIS A 316 -20.73 13.42 3.91
CA HIS A 316 -22.16 13.70 3.84
C HIS A 316 -22.56 14.04 2.41
N TYR A 317 -23.73 13.57 1.99
CA TYR A 317 -24.24 13.79 0.64
C TYR A 317 -25.54 14.59 0.68
N GLY A 318 -25.56 15.74 0.00
CA GLY A 318 -26.76 16.54 -0.19
C GLY A 318 -27.74 15.89 -1.18
N GLU A 319 -28.99 16.33 -1.16
CA GLU A 319 -30.04 15.87 -2.11
C GLU A 319 -29.69 16.20 -3.57
N ASP A 320 -28.82 17.18 -3.79
CA ASP A 320 -28.29 17.61 -5.08
C ASP A 320 -27.11 16.75 -5.58
N GLY A 321 -26.70 15.74 -4.80
CA GLY A 321 -25.56 14.88 -5.10
C GLY A 321 -24.20 15.48 -4.72
N SER A 322 -24.17 16.66 -4.08
CA SER A 322 -22.94 17.27 -3.58
C SER A 322 -22.41 16.50 -2.37
N ALA A 323 -21.11 16.21 -2.38
CA ALA A 323 -20.41 15.55 -1.27
C ALA A 323 -19.67 16.59 -0.42
N TYR A 324 -19.73 16.43 0.91
CA TYR A 324 -19.08 17.28 1.90
C TYR A 324 -18.31 16.40 2.89
N SER A 325 -17.03 16.72 3.12
CA SER A 325 -16.25 16.05 4.17
C SER A 325 -16.31 16.83 5.47
N TRP A 326 -16.73 16.18 6.54
CA TRP A 326 -16.81 16.71 7.89
C TRP A 326 -15.77 16.03 8.78
N LEU A 327 -15.30 16.75 9.79
CA LEU A 327 -14.40 16.24 10.81
C LEU A 327 -14.99 16.54 12.19
N LEU A 328 -15.17 15.49 12.99
CA LEU A 328 -15.48 15.57 14.41
C LEU A 328 -14.20 15.35 15.20
N ARG A 329 -13.95 16.22 16.18
CA ARG A 329 -12.76 16.10 17.02
C ARG A 329 -13.15 15.88 18.47
N PHE A 330 -12.57 14.86 19.09
CA PHE A 330 -12.90 14.44 20.44
C PHE A 330 -11.89 14.94 21.47
N LYS A 331 -12.32 15.02 22.71
CA LYS A 331 -11.50 15.46 23.84
C LYS A 331 -10.39 14.48 24.25
N ASP A 332 -10.65 13.19 24.07
CA ASP A 332 -9.78 12.08 24.49
C ASP A 332 -10.11 10.81 23.70
N GLN A 333 -9.12 9.92 23.61
CA GLN A 333 -9.21 8.65 22.90
C GLN A 333 -10.37 7.78 23.40
N ALA A 334 -10.61 7.72 24.72
CA ALA A 334 -11.69 6.90 25.27
C ALA A 334 -13.07 7.36 24.78
N THR A 335 -13.24 8.65 24.50
CA THR A 335 -14.48 9.23 23.98
C THR A 335 -14.64 8.94 22.49
N GLU A 336 -13.53 9.01 21.73
CA GLU A 336 -13.49 8.60 20.33
C GLU A 336 -13.80 7.11 20.17
N GLU A 337 -13.20 6.24 20.97
CA GLU A 337 -13.42 4.78 20.94
C GLU A 337 -14.89 4.42 21.20
N ARG A 338 -15.54 5.03 22.22
CA ARG A 338 -16.97 4.81 22.47
C ARG A 338 -17.83 5.26 21.30
N PHE A 339 -17.47 6.36 20.65
CA PHE A 339 -18.19 6.85 19.48
C PHE A 339 -17.97 5.92 18.27
N GLN A 340 -16.73 5.48 18.05
CA GLN A 340 -16.35 4.53 17.01
C GLN A 340 -17.11 3.21 17.17
N GLU A 341 -17.14 2.62 18.37
CA GLU A 341 -17.87 1.39 18.66
C GLU A 341 -19.34 1.50 18.26
N GLY A 342 -20.03 2.57 18.67
CA GLY A 342 -21.44 2.78 18.36
C GLY A 342 -21.70 3.02 16.87
N LEU A 343 -20.83 3.78 16.19
CA LEU A 343 -20.93 4.01 14.74
C LEU A 343 -20.66 2.73 13.94
N MET A 344 -19.62 1.97 14.32
CA MET A 344 -19.24 0.74 13.64
C MET A 344 -20.25 -0.37 13.87
N GLN A 345 -20.82 -0.46 15.08
CA GLN A 345 -21.96 -1.34 15.34
C GLN A 345 -23.13 -1.01 14.41
N ALA A 346 -23.52 0.27 14.31
CA ALA A 346 -24.60 0.71 13.44
C ALA A 346 -24.35 0.32 11.97
N LEU A 347 -23.13 0.60 11.48
CA LEU A 347 -22.73 0.30 10.11
C LEU A 347 -22.71 -1.21 9.84
N TRP A 348 -22.19 -2.01 10.77
CA TRP A 348 -22.14 -3.46 10.63
C TRP A 348 -23.55 -4.08 10.65
N GLU A 349 -24.42 -3.66 11.57
CA GLU A 349 -25.80 -4.15 11.65
C GLU A 349 -26.62 -3.76 10.41
N GLN A 350 -26.37 -2.58 9.85
CA GLN A 350 -26.98 -2.11 8.60
C GLN A 350 -26.57 -2.97 7.40
N LEU A 351 -25.28 -3.29 7.28
CA LEU A 351 -24.74 -4.05 6.13
C LEU A 351 -25.05 -5.54 6.21
N ASN A 352 -25.03 -6.13 7.41
CA ASN A 352 -25.21 -7.57 7.58
C ASN A 352 -26.66 -7.98 7.86
N GLU A 353 -27.57 -7.01 8.02
CA GLU A 353 -28.98 -7.22 8.38
C GLU A 353 -29.14 -8.19 9.56
N MET A 354 -28.22 -8.09 10.53
CA MET A 354 -28.15 -8.95 11.70
C MET A 354 -27.88 -8.09 12.92
N LYS A 355 -28.59 -8.37 14.02
CA LYS A 355 -28.33 -7.68 15.29
C LYS A 355 -26.99 -8.14 15.87
N TRP A 356 -26.20 -7.18 16.31
CA TRP A 356 -24.88 -7.34 16.91
C TRP A 356 -24.92 -8.36 18.05
N THR A 357 -25.96 -8.31 18.88
CA THR A 357 -26.17 -9.25 19.99
C THR A 357 -26.32 -10.72 19.57
N LYS A 358 -26.68 -11.01 18.32
CA LYS A 358 -26.79 -12.38 17.79
C LYS A 358 -25.47 -12.93 17.25
N VAL A 359 -24.46 -12.08 17.09
CA VAL A 359 -23.13 -12.47 16.61
C VAL A 359 -22.36 -13.15 17.73
N LYS A 360 -21.59 -14.18 17.40
CA LYS A 360 -20.72 -14.86 18.39
C LYS A 360 -19.75 -13.84 18.98
N GLU A 361 -19.54 -13.91 20.30
CA GLU A 361 -18.67 -12.99 21.03
C GLU A 361 -17.27 -12.87 20.42
N ASN A 362 -16.66 -14.00 20.07
CA ASN A 362 -15.35 -14.02 19.41
C ASN A 362 -15.33 -13.31 18.04
N ASP A 363 -16.43 -13.35 17.29
CA ASP A 363 -16.51 -12.68 16.00
C ASP A 363 -16.79 -11.18 16.18
N ARG A 364 -17.54 -10.79 17.22
CA ARG A 364 -17.73 -9.38 17.61
C ARG A 364 -16.41 -8.72 18.01
N GLU A 365 -15.66 -9.37 18.90
CA GLU A 365 -14.34 -8.92 19.36
C GLU A 365 -13.39 -8.75 18.17
N TYR A 366 -13.33 -9.74 17.26
CA TYR A 366 -12.51 -9.64 16.06
C TYR A 366 -12.92 -8.49 15.13
N VAL A 367 -14.23 -8.26 14.95
CA VAL A 367 -14.72 -7.16 14.12
C VAL A 367 -14.37 -5.79 14.72
N LEU A 368 -14.52 -5.62 16.04
CA LEU A 368 -14.14 -4.38 16.75
C LEU A 368 -12.63 -4.14 16.69
N ASP A 369 -11.84 -5.16 16.99
CA ASP A 369 -10.38 -5.10 16.92
C ASP A 369 -9.91 -4.79 15.50
N ALA A 370 -10.53 -5.41 14.48
CA ALA A 370 -10.24 -5.07 13.10
C ALA A 370 -10.56 -3.60 12.83
N PHE A 371 -11.71 -3.07 13.27
CA PHE A 371 -12.03 -1.64 13.08
C PHE A 371 -11.05 -0.68 13.76
N GLN A 372 -10.43 -1.08 14.86
CA GLN A 372 -9.39 -0.30 15.54
C GLN A 372 -8.06 -0.32 14.77
N ASP A 373 -7.66 -1.45 14.19
CA ASP A 373 -6.39 -1.62 13.44
C ASP A 373 -6.52 -1.28 11.93
N LEU A 374 -7.75 -1.08 11.43
CA LEU A 374 -8.02 -0.66 10.05
C LEU A 374 -7.62 0.81 9.78
N THR A 375 -7.20 1.57 10.79
CA THR A 375 -6.63 2.92 10.67
C THR A 375 -5.12 2.81 10.54
N MET A 376 -4.55 3.26 9.41
CA MET A 376 -3.10 3.34 9.25
C MET A 376 -2.54 4.24 10.34
N GLU A 377 -1.85 3.65 11.32
CA GLU A 377 -1.07 4.39 12.31
C GLU A 377 0.19 4.93 11.65
N ASP A 378 0.48 6.21 11.91
CA ASP A 378 1.66 6.90 11.40
C ASP A 378 2.93 6.21 11.92
N ALA A 379 3.66 5.56 11.02
CA ALA A 379 5.05 5.22 11.30
C ALA A 379 5.89 6.50 11.18
N GLU A 380 6.55 6.92 12.26
CA GLU A 380 7.35 8.17 12.38
C GLU A 380 8.54 8.30 11.40
N THR A 381 8.65 7.47 10.37
CA THR A 381 9.76 7.43 9.42
C THR A 381 9.38 8.10 8.10
N GLU A 382 8.86 9.34 8.14
CA GLU A 382 8.39 10.05 6.93
C GLU A 382 9.55 10.57 6.05
N GLU A 383 10.72 10.94 6.60
CA GLU A 383 11.69 11.76 5.83
C GLU A 383 12.73 10.99 4.98
N GLN A 384 13.30 9.88 5.46
CA GLN A 384 14.33 9.14 4.70
C GLN A 384 13.73 8.18 3.66
N GLU A 385 12.55 7.66 3.97
CA GLU A 385 11.91 6.59 3.23
C GLU A 385 11.06 7.13 2.04
N GLU A 386 10.67 8.42 2.08
CA GLU A 386 10.10 9.13 0.92
C GLU A 386 11.16 9.41 -0.15
N ALA A 387 12.38 9.78 0.23
CA ALA A 387 13.47 10.04 -0.70
C ALA A 387 13.89 8.78 -1.47
N GLU A 388 14.00 7.62 -0.80
CA GLU A 388 14.34 6.35 -1.46
C GLU A 388 13.22 5.81 -2.35
N ALA A 389 11.95 6.05 -2.00
CA ALA A 389 10.82 5.62 -2.81
C ALA A 389 10.54 6.56 -3.99
N GLU A 390 10.91 7.84 -3.89
CA GLU A 390 10.92 8.75 -5.04
C GLU A 390 12.15 8.52 -5.93
N SER A 391 13.31 8.14 -5.38
CA SER A 391 14.50 7.80 -6.18
C SER A 391 14.35 6.49 -6.97
N GLU A 392 13.70 5.45 -6.41
CA GLU A 392 13.36 4.21 -7.15
C GLU A 392 12.48 4.50 -8.39
N ASP A 393 11.66 5.56 -8.37
CA ASP A 393 10.81 5.98 -9.51
C ASP A 393 11.52 6.97 -10.48
N GLU A 394 12.60 7.64 -10.05
CA GLU A 394 13.35 8.64 -10.83
C GLU A 394 14.58 8.07 -11.60
N GLU A 395 15.14 6.92 -11.19
CA GLU A 395 16.42 6.41 -11.74
C GLU A 395 16.37 5.72 -13.11
N GLU A 396 15.22 5.62 -13.77
CA GLU A 396 15.11 5.01 -15.12
C GLU A 396 14.85 6.05 -16.23
N GLU A 397 15.90 6.80 -16.60
CA GLU A 397 15.91 7.64 -17.80
C GLU A 397 16.05 6.80 -19.09
N GLU A 398 14.94 6.27 -19.61
CA GLU A 398 14.83 5.98 -21.06
C GLU A 398 13.84 6.94 -21.72
N GLN A 399 14.32 7.51 -22.84
CA GLN A 399 13.71 8.58 -23.63
C GLN A 399 12.27 8.23 -24.07
N ASP A 400 11.30 9.10 -23.79
CA ASP A 400 9.93 8.99 -24.30
C ASP A 400 9.64 10.17 -25.24
N GLU A 401 9.48 9.85 -26.53
CA GLU A 401 8.96 10.77 -27.53
C GLU A 401 7.44 10.89 -27.34
N GLY A 402 6.94 12.13 -27.30
CA GLY A 402 5.56 12.46 -26.97
C GLY A 402 4.50 11.59 -27.66
N GLN A 403 3.60 11.04 -26.84
CA GLN A 403 2.39 10.33 -27.26
C GLN A 403 1.62 11.12 -28.32
N ARG A 404 1.55 10.56 -29.52
CA ARG A 404 0.62 10.96 -30.57
C ARG A 404 -0.24 9.75 -30.90
N SER A 405 -1.54 9.86 -30.66
CA SER A 405 -2.52 8.94 -31.23
C SER A 405 -2.32 8.95 -32.75
N GLU A 406 -1.86 7.86 -33.33
CA GLU A 406 -1.85 7.69 -34.78
C GLU A 406 -3.32 7.62 -35.23
N HIS A 407 -3.75 8.74 -35.80
CA HIS A 407 -5.02 8.88 -36.47
C HIS A 407 -5.02 7.91 -37.65
N TYR A 408 -6.06 7.05 -37.71
CA TYR A 408 -6.37 6.09 -38.78
C TYR A 408 -5.75 6.47 -40.13
N ASP A 409 -4.72 5.73 -40.55
CA ASP A 409 -4.12 5.98 -41.85
C ASP A 409 -5.00 5.43 -42.96
N SER A 410 -5.09 6.26 -43.99
CA SER A 410 -5.94 6.14 -45.17
C SER A 410 -5.53 4.94 -46.02
N ASP A 411 -6.48 4.04 -46.31
CA ASP A 411 -6.68 3.43 -47.63
C ASP A 411 -7.76 2.33 -47.56
N GLU A 412 -8.98 2.68 -47.16
CA GLU A 412 -10.18 2.01 -47.67
C GLU A 412 -11.25 3.08 -47.93
N GLU A 413 -11.84 3.00 -49.11
CA GLU A 413 -12.71 4.01 -49.70
C GLU A 413 -13.93 4.32 -48.80
N GLN A 414 -14.21 5.61 -48.69
CA GLN A 414 -15.39 6.25 -48.08
C GLN A 414 -16.60 5.34 -47.87
N GLU A 415 -16.82 4.87 -46.64
CA GLU A 415 -18.14 4.72 -46.01
C GLU A 415 -17.96 4.57 -44.48
N ASP A 416 -18.38 5.61 -43.75
CA ASP A 416 -18.70 5.66 -42.31
C ASP A 416 -17.61 5.32 -41.27
N VAL A 417 -16.77 6.31 -40.94
CA VAL A 417 -16.06 6.38 -39.65
C VAL A 417 -17.09 6.64 -38.54
N ILE A 418 -17.70 5.57 -38.05
CA ILE A 418 -18.50 5.58 -36.83
C ILE A 418 -17.57 5.20 -35.68
N THR A 419 -16.93 6.17 -35.02
CA THR A 419 -16.12 5.94 -33.80
C THR A 419 -16.96 5.55 -32.57
N ARG A 420 -18.28 5.47 -32.74
CA ARG A 420 -19.25 4.95 -31.78
C ARG A 420 -20.18 4.00 -32.52
N ASP A 421 -19.94 2.70 -32.48
CA ASP A 421 -20.97 1.75 -32.92
C ASP A 421 -22.31 2.20 -32.30
N ASP A 422 -23.32 2.47 -33.14
CA ASP A 422 -24.65 2.96 -32.72
C ASP A 422 -25.45 1.84 -32.00
N ASP A 423 -24.76 0.76 -31.60
CA ASP A 423 -25.28 -0.42 -30.94
C ASP A 423 -25.43 -0.26 -29.42
N GLY A 424 -24.89 0.83 -28.85
CA GLY A 424 -24.98 1.16 -27.43
C GLY A 424 -24.18 0.22 -26.51
N ASN A 425 -23.37 -0.69 -27.05
CA ASN A 425 -22.55 -1.59 -26.25
C ASN A 425 -21.30 -0.88 -25.75
N VAL A 426 -20.85 -1.23 -24.54
CA VAL A 426 -19.60 -0.74 -23.95
C VAL A 426 -18.69 -1.90 -23.58
N ASN A 427 -17.39 -1.61 -23.45
CA ASN A 427 -16.43 -2.58 -22.94
C ASN A 427 -16.82 -3.02 -21.51
N SER A 428 -16.70 -4.31 -21.21
CA SER A 428 -17.20 -4.87 -19.94
C SER A 428 -16.22 -5.81 -19.22
N GLN A 429 -15.30 -6.44 -19.94
CA GLN A 429 -14.30 -7.34 -19.38
C GLN A 429 -12.96 -7.18 -20.11
N LEU A 430 -11.86 -7.34 -19.36
CA LEU A 430 -10.50 -7.34 -19.87
C LEU A 430 -9.80 -8.64 -19.43
N ALA A 431 -9.25 -9.38 -20.39
CA ALA A 431 -8.38 -10.52 -20.13
C ALA A 431 -7.00 -10.26 -20.76
N VAL A 432 -5.95 -10.40 -19.96
CA VAL A 432 -4.57 -10.20 -20.39
C VAL A 432 -3.91 -11.57 -20.59
N GLY A 433 -3.34 -11.80 -21.77
CA GLY A 433 -2.58 -13.00 -22.09
C GLY A 433 -1.26 -13.05 -21.34
N TYR A 434 -0.81 -14.27 -21.03
CA TYR A 434 0.45 -14.51 -20.33
C TYR A 434 1.56 -15.00 -21.26
N LYS A 435 1.19 -15.75 -22.31
CA LYS A 435 2.12 -16.34 -23.26
C LYS A 435 2.12 -15.60 -24.59
N GLN A 436 0.94 -15.18 -25.03
CA GLN A 436 0.81 -14.29 -26.17
C GLN A 436 0.68 -12.87 -25.63
N ASP A 437 1.53 -11.97 -26.11
CA ASP A 437 1.48 -10.52 -25.86
C ASP A 437 0.20 -9.91 -26.46
N ARG A 438 -0.95 -10.32 -25.92
CA ARG A 438 -2.28 -9.97 -26.40
C ARG A 438 -3.22 -9.73 -25.23
N SER A 439 -4.12 -8.78 -25.42
CA SER A 439 -5.22 -8.48 -24.51
C SER A 439 -6.55 -8.61 -25.24
N PHE A 440 -7.55 -9.12 -24.54
CA PHE A 440 -8.87 -9.37 -25.08
C PHE A 440 -9.87 -8.53 -24.30
N VAL A 441 -10.69 -7.76 -25.01
CA VAL A 441 -11.71 -6.89 -24.40
C VAL A 441 -13.08 -7.28 -24.92
N VAL A 442 -13.98 -7.60 -24.00
CA VAL A 442 -15.37 -7.95 -24.31
C VAL A 442 -16.18 -6.68 -24.44
N ARG A 443 -16.93 -6.54 -25.54
CA ARG A 443 -17.87 -5.44 -25.81
C ARG A 443 -19.17 -6.03 -26.33
N GLY A 444 -20.18 -6.16 -25.46
CA GLY A 444 -21.42 -6.87 -25.79
C GLY A 444 -21.13 -8.28 -26.30
N SER A 445 -21.58 -8.60 -27.52
CA SER A 445 -21.31 -9.89 -28.18
C SER A 445 -20.09 -9.88 -29.12
N LYS A 446 -19.15 -8.95 -28.94
CA LYS A 446 -17.89 -8.83 -29.70
C LYS A 446 -16.69 -8.94 -28.74
N ILE A 447 -15.56 -9.42 -29.23
CA ILE A 447 -14.30 -9.45 -28.47
C ILE A 447 -13.20 -8.82 -29.31
N GLY A 448 -12.72 -7.65 -28.88
CA GLY A 448 -11.55 -6.98 -29.47
C GLY A 448 -10.26 -7.64 -29.00
N VAL A 449 -9.33 -7.86 -29.92
CA VAL A 449 -8.01 -8.45 -29.67
C VAL A 449 -6.95 -7.39 -29.94
N PHE A 450 -6.15 -7.09 -28.92
CA PHE A 450 -5.10 -6.08 -28.96
C PHE A 450 -3.75 -6.75 -28.77
N LYS A 451 -2.79 -6.48 -29.64
CA LYS A 451 -1.42 -6.97 -29.54
C LYS A 451 -0.56 -5.95 -28.78
N HIS A 452 0.35 -6.40 -27.94
CA HIS A 452 1.30 -5.51 -27.29
C HIS A 452 2.48 -5.30 -28.25
N THR A 453 2.86 -4.06 -28.47
CA THR A 453 4.02 -3.70 -29.28
C THR A 453 5.28 -3.64 -28.41
N PRO A 454 6.48 -3.72 -29.02
CA PRO A 454 7.74 -3.53 -28.29
C PRO A 454 7.83 -2.16 -27.59
N ASP A 455 7.19 -1.14 -28.17
CA ASP A 455 7.19 0.24 -27.65
C ASP A 455 6.13 0.46 -26.54
N ASN A 456 5.70 -0.59 -25.85
CA ASN A 456 4.68 -0.55 -24.78
C ASN A 456 3.34 0.10 -25.20
N ASN A 457 2.94 -0.06 -26.46
CA ASN A 457 1.64 0.36 -26.97
C ASN A 457 0.73 -0.85 -27.24
N LEU A 458 -0.57 -0.58 -27.39
CA LEU A 458 -1.56 -1.56 -27.83
C LEU A 458 -1.93 -1.30 -29.28
N GLU A 459 -1.77 -2.31 -30.11
CA GLU A 459 -2.21 -2.31 -31.51
C GLU A 459 -3.47 -3.17 -31.64
N PHE A 460 -4.55 -2.61 -32.18
CA PHE A 460 -5.74 -3.41 -32.48
C PHE A 460 -5.41 -4.43 -33.58
N SER A 461 -5.51 -5.71 -33.25
CA SER A 461 -5.15 -6.79 -34.18
C SER A 461 -6.37 -7.30 -34.93
N THR A 462 -7.46 -7.63 -34.23
CA THR A 462 -8.67 -8.16 -34.85
C THR A 462 -9.87 -8.05 -33.91
N ASN A 463 -11.08 -8.20 -34.45
CA ASN A 463 -12.31 -8.28 -33.67
C ASN A 463 -13.03 -9.61 -33.96
N ILE A 464 -13.19 -10.41 -32.91
CA ILE A 464 -14.02 -11.61 -32.95
C ILE A 464 -15.48 -11.16 -32.86
N SER A 465 -16.10 -11.08 -34.03
CA SER A 465 -17.49 -10.69 -34.19
C SER A 465 -18.42 -11.86 -33.88
N LYS A 466 -19.56 -11.58 -33.22
CA LYS A 466 -20.66 -12.54 -32.98
C LYS A 466 -20.26 -13.72 -32.08
N VAL A 467 -20.08 -13.45 -30.79
CA VAL A 467 -20.03 -14.50 -29.77
C VAL A 467 -21.38 -15.20 -29.69
N GLU A 468 -21.48 -16.34 -30.35
CA GLU A 468 -22.68 -17.18 -30.40
C GLU A 468 -22.44 -18.54 -29.77
N THR A 469 -23.46 -19.09 -29.13
CA THR A 469 -23.47 -20.48 -28.70
C THR A 469 -23.31 -21.41 -29.92
N PRO A 470 -22.89 -22.68 -29.76
CA PRO A 470 -22.85 -23.65 -30.86
C PRO A 470 -24.20 -23.85 -31.58
N LYS A 471 -25.29 -23.40 -30.95
CA LYS A 471 -26.66 -23.41 -31.48
C LYS A 471 -27.04 -22.11 -32.23
N GLY A 472 -26.12 -21.17 -32.41
CA GLY A 472 -26.31 -19.90 -33.13
C GLY A 472 -27.01 -18.79 -32.33
N LYS A 473 -27.19 -18.96 -31.00
CA LYS A 473 -27.74 -17.88 -30.15
C LYS A 473 -26.60 -16.94 -29.72
N LEU A 474 -26.69 -15.67 -30.09
CA LEU A 474 -25.79 -14.60 -29.61
C LEU A 474 -25.95 -14.38 -28.11
N PHE A 475 -24.84 -14.12 -27.42
CA PHE A 475 -24.84 -13.70 -26.03
C PHE A 475 -23.67 -12.77 -25.71
N SER A 476 -23.81 -11.99 -24.64
CA SER A 476 -22.72 -11.18 -24.07
C SER A 476 -22.08 -11.98 -22.93
N PRO A 477 -20.79 -12.35 -23.02
CA PRO A 477 -20.10 -13.03 -21.93
C PRO A 477 -20.10 -12.17 -20.66
N LYS A 478 -20.52 -12.76 -19.54
CA LYS A 478 -20.50 -12.10 -18.22
C LYS A 478 -19.11 -12.12 -17.60
N LYS A 479 -18.40 -13.23 -17.78
CA LYS A 479 -17.03 -13.44 -17.31
C LYS A 479 -16.27 -14.24 -18.35
N VAL A 480 -15.00 -13.90 -18.52
CA VAL A 480 -14.08 -14.57 -19.44
C VAL A 480 -12.79 -14.96 -18.73
N MET A 481 -12.16 -16.05 -19.18
CA MET A 481 -10.85 -16.49 -18.69
C MET A 481 -10.09 -17.15 -19.84
N LEU A 482 -8.85 -16.73 -20.06
CA LEU A 482 -7.95 -17.43 -20.99
C LEU A 482 -7.59 -18.81 -20.45
N HIS A 483 -7.35 -19.76 -21.34
CA HIS A 483 -7.16 -21.14 -20.96
C HIS A 483 -6.29 -21.90 -21.96
N ALA A 484 -5.57 -22.91 -21.46
CA ALA A 484 -4.67 -23.75 -22.24
C ALA A 484 -3.68 -22.94 -23.09
N GLU A 485 -2.82 -22.14 -22.42
CA GLU A 485 -1.76 -21.34 -23.05
C GLU A 485 -2.28 -20.27 -24.02
N ASP A 486 -3.32 -19.54 -23.61
CA ASP A 486 -3.99 -18.50 -24.41
C ASP A 486 -4.55 -18.99 -25.76
N ARG A 487 -4.76 -20.31 -25.93
CA ARG A 487 -5.38 -20.89 -27.13
C ARG A 487 -6.90 -20.88 -27.07
N ASN A 488 -7.44 -21.00 -25.87
CA ASN A 488 -8.88 -21.05 -25.65
C ASN A 488 -9.30 -19.93 -24.71
N MET A 489 -10.56 -19.51 -24.83
CA MET A 489 -11.21 -18.64 -23.87
C MET A 489 -12.48 -19.31 -23.36
N ILE A 490 -12.62 -19.37 -22.04
CA ILE A 490 -13.82 -19.88 -21.37
C ILE A 490 -14.75 -18.69 -21.16
N LEU A 491 -15.99 -18.84 -21.62
CA LEU A 491 -17.02 -17.80 -21.60
C LEU A 491 -18.20 -18.26 -20.74
N GLN A 492 -18.65 -17.40 -19.82
CA GLN A 492 -19.87 -17.61 -19.05
C GLN A 492 -21.02 -16.80 -19.62
N ASN A 493 -22.17 -17.44 -19.82
CA ASN A 493 -23.39 -16.80 -20.26
C ASN A 493 -24.29 -16.49 -19.05
N GLY A 494 -24.79 -15.26 -18.95
CA GLY A 494 -25.72 -14.87 -17.88
C GLY A 494 -27.09 -15.56 -17.97
N ASP A 495 -27.53 -15.92 -19.17
CA ASP A 495 -28.82 -16.58 -19.42
C ASP A 495 -28.79 -18.08 -19.10
N ASP A 496 -27.60 -18.69 -19.05
CA ASP A 496 -27.40 -20.12 -18.85
C ASP A 496 -26.32 -20.37 -17.79
N PRO A 497 -26.67 -20.31 -16.50
CA PRO A 497 -25.71 -20.41 -15.41
C PRO A 497 -25.19 -21.84 -15.20
N HIS A 498 -25.74 -22.85 -15.89
CA HIS A 498 -25.37 -24.26 -15.73
C HIS A 498 -24.34 -24.75 -16.76
N SER A 499 -24.01 -23.89 -17.73
CA SER A 499 -23.08 -24.22 -18.81
C SER A 499 -21.99 -23.17 -18.96
N LEU A 500 -20.84 -23.61 -19.44
CA LEU A 500 -19.74 -22.75 -19.89
C LEU A 500 -19.47 -23.00 -21.36
N TYR A 501 -18.94 -22.02 -22.06
CA TYR A 501 -18.68 -22.11 -23.49
C TYR A 501 -17.19 -21.98 -23.76
N ARG A 502 -16.62 -22.87 -24.58
CA ARG A 502 -15.23 -22.78 -24.99
C ARG A 502 -15.15 -22.11 -26.37
N MET A 503 -14.47 -20.97 -26.41
CA MET A 503 -14.04 -20.34 -27.64
C MET A 503 -12.61 -20.74 -27.98
N ASP A 504 -12.38 -21.11 -29.22
CA ASP A 504 -11.05 -21.27 -29.80
C ASP A 504 -10.60 -19.90 -30.34
N LEU A 505 -9.47 -19.40 -29.85
CA LEU A 505 -8.96 -18.07 -30.19
C LEU A 505 -8.23 -18.04 -31.54
N GLU A 506 -7.80 -19.18 -32.08
CA GLU A 506 -7.22 -19.24 -33.42
C GLU A 506 -8.31 -19.11 -34.48
N TYR A 507 -9.46 -19.75 -34.27
CA TYR A 507 -10.61 -19.66 -35.18
C TYR A 507 -11.55 -18.49 -34.88
N GLY A 508 -11.50 -17.93 -33.67
CA GLY A 508 -12.41 -16.89 -33.20
C GLY A 508 -13.86 -17.35 -33.08
N LYS A 509 -14.11 -18.61 -32.68
CA LYS A 509 -15.47 -19.17 -32.60
C LYS A 509 -15.67 -20.02 -31.35
N VAL A 510 -16.90 -20.04 -30.85
CA VAL A 510 -17.31 -20.98 -29.80
C VAL A 510 -17.43 -22.37 -30.42
N VAL A 511 -16.55 -23.27 -29.99
CA VAL A 511 -16.42 -24.63 -30.54
C VAL A 511 -17.05 -25.69 -29.64
N ASP A 512 -17.31 -25.39 -28.38
CA ASP A 512 -17.80 -26.37 -27.41
C ASP A 512 -18.75 -25.74 -26.37
N GLU A 513 -19.70 -26.54 -25.89
CA GLU A 513 -20.66 -26.23 -24.83
C GLU A 513 -20.45 -27.23 -23.68
N TRP A 514 -19.96 -26.73 -22.55
CA TRP A 514 -19.67 -27.51 -21.36
C TRP A 514 -20.80 -27.40 -20.36
N LYS A 515 -21.69 -28.39 -20.38
CA LYS A 515 -22.70 -28.54 -19.33
C LYS A 515 -22.03 -28.96 -18.02
N VAL A 516 -22.00 -28.06 -17.04
CA VAL A 516 -21.28 -28.28 -15.79
C VAL A 516 -22.07 -29.21 -14.88
N HIS A 517 -23.31 -28.84 -14.55
CA HIS A 517 -24.21 -29.65 -13.73
C HIS A 517 -25.67 -29.20 -13.90
N ASP A 518 -26.64 -30.09 -13.72
CA ASP A 518 -28.07 -29.80 -13.86
C ASP A 518 -28.60 -28.86 -12.76
N ASP A 519 -28.28 -29.13 -11.50
CA ASP A 519 -28.82 -28.37 -10.35
C ASP A 519 -27.86 -27.32 -9.76
N ILE A 520 -26.56 -27.38 -10.08
CA ILE A 520 -25.53 -26.54 -9.45
C ILE A 520 -25.08 -25.51 -10.49
N PRO A 521 -25.42 -24.21 -10.32
CA PRO A 521 -24.98 -23.16 -11.23
C PRO A 521 -23.50 -22.83 -11.02
N VAL A 522 -22.87 -22.30 -12.05
CA VAL A 522 -21.56 -21.65 -11.99
C VAL A 522 -21.82 -20.16 -11.72
N THR A 523 -21.62 -19.72 -10.48
CA THR A 523 -21.65 -18.28 -10.15
C THR A 523 -20.39 -17.60 -10.68
N THR A 524 -19.24 -18.20 -10.44
CA THR A 524 -17.92 -17.70 -10.84
C THR A 524 -16.94 -18.86 -10.96
N PHE A 525 -15.82 -18.65 -11.65
CA PHE A 525 -14.79 -19.65 -11.86
C PHE A 525 -13.40 -19.00 -11.85
N ALA A 526 -12.38 -19.80 -11.53
CA ALA A 526 -10.99 -19.40 -11.45
C ALA A 526 -10.08 -20.52 -12.00
N PRO A 527 -8.84 -20.22 -12.40
CA PRO A 527 -7.88 -21.24 -12.77
C PRO A 527 -7.59 -22.19 -11.59
N GLU A 528 -7.00 -23.36 -11.85
CA GLU A 528 -6.64 -24.31 -10.77
C GLU A 528 -5.53 -23.75 -9.85
N ASN A 529 -4.65 -22.92 -10.39
CA ASN A 529 -3.64 -22.15 -9.68
C ASN A 529 -3.39 -20.82 -10.43
N LYS A 530 -2.73 -19.84 -9.79
CA LYS A 530 -2.57 -18.47 -10.30
C LYS A 530 -2.01 -18.40 -11.73
N PHE A 531 -1.07 -19.28 -12.07
CA PHE A 531 -0.40 -19.31 -13.37
C PHE A 531 -0.87 -20.44 -14.29
N ALA A 532 -2.00 -21.11 -13.99
CA ALA A 532 -2.43 -22.29 -14.74
C ALA A 532 -2.68 -21.99 -16.22
N GLN A 533 -3.02 -20.74 -16.54
CA GLN A 533 -3.25 -20.25 -17.90
C GLN A 533 -1.98 -20.28 -18.76
N MET A 534 -0.77 -20.27 -18.15
CA MET A 534 0.51 -20.45 -18.85
C MET A 534 0.78 -21.90 -19.26
N THR A 535 -0.05 -22.83 -18.78
CA THR A 535 0.10 -24.27 -19.01
C THR A 535 -1.07 -24.82 -19.82
N SER A 536 -0.92 -26.04 -20.31
CA SER A 536 -2.01 -26.80 -20.95
C SER A 536 -3.00 -27.42 -19.97
N ALA A 537 -2.98 -27.01 -18.68
CA ALA A 537 -3.91 -27.48 -17.66
C ALA A 537 -5.37 -27.32 -18.15
N GLN A 538 -6.11 -28.41 -18.07
CA GLN A 538 -7.52 -28.49 -18.47
C GLN A 538 -8.50 -28.26 -17.31
N PRO A 539 -8.28 -28.81 -16.10
CA PRO A 539 -9.23 -28.59 -15.02
C PRO A 539 -9.10 -27.17 -14.47
N PHE A 540 -10.21 -26.67 -13.94
CA PHE A 540 -10.29 -25.37 -13.28
C PHE A 540 -11.36 -25.41 -12.18
N ILE A 541 -11.49 -24.33 -11.43
CA ILE A 541 -12.35 -24.29 -10.24
C ILE A 541 -13.67 -23.61 -10.59
N GLY A 542 -14.77 -24.28 -10.26
CA GLY A 542 -16.12 -23.73 -10.30
C GLY A 542 -16.63 -23.43 -8.89
N VAL A 543 -17.31 -22.28 -8.75
CA VAL A 543 -17.96 -21.87 -7.51
C VAL A 543 -19.40 -21.50 -7.80
N SER A 544 -20.31 -22.10 -7.04
CA SER A 544 -21.71 -21.72 -6.94
C SER A 544 -21.94 -20.93 -5.65
N GLN A 545 -23.15 -20.41 -5.42
CA GLN A 545 -23.48 -19.69 -4.17
C GLN A 545 -23.14 -20.48 -2.90
N ASN A 546 -23.24 -21.81 -2.91
CA ASN A 546 -23.05 -22.64 -1.70
C ASN A 546 -22.14 -23.84 -1.92
N ALA A 547 -21.45 -23.95 -3.05
CA ALA A 547 -20.58 -25.09 -3.34
C ALA A 547 -19.32 -24.69 -4.11
N LEU A 548 -18.21 -25.36 -3.82
CA LEU A 548 -16.97 -25.30 -4.57
C LEU A 548 -16.73 -26.67 -5.20
N TYR A 549 -16.28 -26.71 -6.46
CA TYR A 549 -16.05 -27.95 -7.18
C TYR A 549 -15.00 -27.77 -8.27
N ARG A 550 -14.45 -28.89 -8.73
CA ARG A 550 -13.57 -28.92 -9.90
C ARG A 550 -14.41 -29.12 -11.15
N ILE A 551 -14.08 -28.38 -12.21
CA ILE A 551 -14.63 -28.56 -13.55
C ILE A 551 -13.52 -29.16 -14.40
N ASP A 552 -13.77 -30.33 -14.99
CA ASP A 552 -12.87 -30.97 -15.94
C ASP A 552 -13.58 -31.13 -17.30
N PRO A 553 -13.21 -30.34 -18.32
CA PRO A 553 -13.77 -30.43 -19.66
C PRO A 553 -13.67 -31.82 -20.30
N ARG A 554 -12.71 -32.65 -19.87
CA ARG A 554 -12.43 -33.97 -20.45
C ARG A 554 -13.44 -35.03 -20.04
N LEU A 555 -14.25 -34.79 -19.00
CA LEU A 555 -15.28 -35.73 -18.56
C LEU A 555 -16.38 -35.88 -19.60
N ALA A 556 -16.90 -37.09 -19.75
CA ALA A 556 -18.06 -37.36 -20.60
C ALA A 556 -19.36 -36.97 -19.87
N GLY A 557 -20.21 -36.17 -20.51
CA GLY A 557 -21.44 -35.66 -19.89
C GLY A 557 -21.20 -34.42 -19.03
N ALA A 558 -21.63 -34.45 -17.78
CA ALA A 558 -21.45 -33.36 -16.82
C ALA A 558 -19.95 -33.14 -16.52
N LYS A 559 -19.51 -31.88 -16.53
CA LYS A 559 -18.09 -31.53 -16.37
C LYS A 559 -17.67 -31.36 -14.91
N LEU A 560 -18.61 -31.35 -13.98
CA LEU A 560 -18.34 -31.28 -12.55
C LEU A 560 -17.73 -32.60 -12.06
N VAL A 561 -16.63 -32.51 -11.29
CA VAL A 561 -15.98 -33.66 -10.66
C VAL A 561 -16.59 -33.90 -9.28
N ASP A 562 -17.41 -34.95 -9.14
CA ASP A 562 -18.14 -35.23 -7.89
C ASP A 562 -17.22 -35.44 -6.68
N ALA A 563 -16.05 -36.05 -6.88
CA ALA A 563 -15.08 -36.31 -5.81
C ALA A 563 -14.54 -35.02 -5.15
N ASP A 564 -14.52 -33.91 -5.89
CA ASP A 564 -14.01 -32.62 -5.44
C ASP A 564 -15.14 -31.63 -5.09
N LEU A 565 -16.41 -32.08 -5.14
CA LEU A 565 -17.56 -31.26 -4.78
C LEU A 565 -17.65 -31.08 -3.27
N LYS A 566 -17.57 -29.82 -2.85
CA LYS A 566 -17.89 -29.40 -1.50
C LYS A 566 -19.11 -28.50 -1.51
N GLN A 567 -20.27 -29.06 -1.13
CA GLN A 567 -21.50 -28.29 -0.93
C GLN A 567 -21.75 -28.02 0.56
N TYR A 568 -22.14 -26.79 0.88
CA TYR A 568 -22.49 -26.36 2.23
C TYR A 568 -24.01 -26.34 2.41
N ALA A 569 -24.46 -26.78 3.58
CA ALA A 569 -25.88 -26.68 3.97
C ALA A 569 -26.30 -25.23 4.27
N SER A 570 -25.36 -24.40 4.73
CA SER A 570 -25.58 -22.98 4.98
C SER A 570 -25.55 -22.18 3.68
N LYS A 571 -26.44 -21.18 3.59
CA LYS A 571 -26.42 -20.18 2.51
C LYS A 571 -25.22 -19.24 2.71
N ASN A 572 -24.08 -19.60 2.15
CA ASN A 572 -22.86 -18.80 2.27
C ASN A 572 -22.82 -17.68 1.23
N ASP A 573 -23.48 -17.86 0.08
CA ASP A 573 -23.58 -16.88 -1.00
C ASP A 573 -22.22 -16.40 -1.54
N PHE A 574 -21.40 -17.38 -1.96
CA PHE A 574 -20.08 -17.14 -2.55
C PHE A 574 -20.17 -16.29 -3.82
N SER A 575 -19.29 -15.29 -3.93
CA SER A 575 -19.28 -14.26 -4.97
C SER A 575 -18.01 -14.24 -5.80
N ALA A 576 -16.85 -14.38 -5.15
CA ALA A 576 -15.53 -14.27 -5.77
C ALA A 576 -14.59 -15.40 -5.33
N VAL A 577 -13.64 -15.74 -6.20
CA VAL A 577 -12.67 -16.82 -5.99
C VAL A 577 -11.34 -16.46 -6.64
N ALA A 578 -10.26 -16.80 -5.96
CA ALA A 578 -8.90 -16.64 -6.43
C ALA A 578 -8.02 -17.79 -5.94
N THR A 579 -6.91 -18.04 -6.64
CA THR A 579 -5.99 -19.14 -6.36
C THR A 579 -4.56 -18.67 -6.28
N THR A 580 -3.76 -19.30 -5.42
CA THR A 580 -2.30 -19.10 -5.34
C THR A 580 -1.56 -19.90 -6.40
N GLU A 581 -0.25 -19.69 -6.55
CA GLU A 581 0.61 -20.51 -7.40
C GLU A 581 0.59 -22.00 -6.99
N LYS A 582 0.52 -22.27 -5.68
CA LYS A 582 0.44 -23.64 -5.14
C LYS A 582 -0.94 -24.29 -5.29
N GLY A 583 -1.93 -23.57 -5.82
CA GLY A 583 -3.31 -24.04 -5.97
C GLY A 583 -4.15 -23.98 -4.69
N TYR A 584 -3.74 -23.18 -3.70
CA TYR A 584 -4.62 -22.86 -2.56
C TYR A 584 -5.73 -21.91 -3.02
N ILE A 585 -6.87 -21.97 -2.35
CA ILE A 585 -8.11 -21.34 -2.83
C ILE A 585 -8.63 -20.38 -1.78
N ALA A 586 -8.85 -19.13 -2.17
CA ALA A 586 -9.59 -18.15 -1.40
C ALA A 586 -10.97 -17.97 -2.02
N VAL A 587 -12.02 -17.99 -1.21
CA VAL A 587 -13.39 -17.71 -1.64
C VAL A 587 -14.00 -16.66 -0.74
N ALA A 588 -14.60 -15.65 -1.35
CA ALA A 588 -15.33 -14.59 -0.67
C ALA A 588 -16.83 -14.71 -0.93
N SER A 589 -17.64 -14.12 -0.07
CA SER A 589 -19.10 -14.07 -0.19
C SER A 589 -19.62 -12.65 -0.38
N ASN A 590 -20.86 -12.55 -0.88
CA ASN A 590 -21.62 -11.30 -0.86
C ASN A 590 -21.94 -10.81 0.56
N LYS A 591 -21.72 -11.65 1.58
CA LYS A 591 -21.84 -11.27 3.00
C LYS A 591 -20.56 -10.63 3.53
N GLY A 592 -19.47 -10.62 2.77
CA GLY A 592 -18.19 -10.05 3.18
C GLY A 592 -17.27 -11.00 3.95
N ASP A 593 -17.61 -12.28 4.10
CA ASP A 593 -16.73 -13.27 4.75
C ASP A 593 -15.77 -13.94 3.74
N ILE A 594 -14.56 -14.28 4.19
CA ILE A 594 -13.51 -14.90 3.38
C ILE A 594 -13.15 -16.27 3.96
N ARG A 595 -13.00 -17.26 3.08
CA ARG A 595 -12.61 -18.63 3.42
C ARG A 595 -11.40 -19.07 2.64
N MET A 596 -10.45 -19.68 3.35
CA MET A 596 -9.19 -20.16 2.78
C MET A 596 -9.13 -21.69 2.85
N PHE A 597 -8.71 -22.31 1.75
CA PHE A 597 -8.63 -23.75 1.57
C PHE A 597 -7.26 -24.16 1.04
N ASP A 598 -6.74 -25.29 1.52
CA ASP A 598 -5.54 -25.93 0.96
C ASP A 598 -5.86 -26.74 -0.32
N ARG A 599 -7.10 -27.21 -0.48
CA ARG A 599 -7.60 -27.96 -1.64
C ARG A 599 -9.13 -27.98 -1.70
N LEU A 600 -9.67 -28.43 -2.82
CA LEU A 600 -11.11 -28.70 -3.00
C LEU A 600 -11.60 -29.91 -2.18
N GLY A 601 -12.91 -30.04 -2.04
CA GLY A 601 -13.55 -31.17 -1.35
C GLY A 601 -13.51 -31.13 0.19
N ILE A 602 -12.81 -30.18 0.81
CA ILE A 602 -12.68 -30.09 2.27
C ILE A 602 -13.38 -28.87 2.89
N ASN A 603 -13.44 -28.81 4.22
CA ASN A 603 -13.83 -27.59 4.92
C ASN A 603 -12.69 -26.56 4.87
N ALA A 604 -13.04 -25.27 4.89
CA ALA A 604 -12.07 -24.18 4.98
C ALA A 604 -11.18 -24.35 6.21
N LYS A 605 -9.88 -24.07 6.06
CA LYS A 605 -8.95 -24.03 7.20
C LYS A 605 -9.16 -22.76 8.01
N THR A 606 -9.29 -21.64 7.31
CA THR A 606 -9.49 -20.34 7.92
C THR A 606 -10.79 -19.75 7.42
N HIS A 607 -11.53 -19.15 8.35
CA HIS A 607 -12.72 -18.35 8.10
C HIS A 607 -12.52 -16.98 8.74
N ILE A 608 -12.49 -15.95 7.89
CA ILE A 608 -12.43 -14.55 8.30
C ILE A 608 -13.86 -14.02 8.26
N PRO A 609 -14.41 -13.59 9.42
CA PRO A 609 -15.75 -13.01 9.50
C PRO A 609 -15.92 -11.78 8.61
N ALA A 610 -17.18 -11.45 8.30
CA ALA A 610 -17.52 -10.26 7.55
C ALA A 610 -17.17 -8.98 8.32
N LEU A 611 -16.32 -8.15 7.71
CA LEU A 611 -15.85 -6.89 8.28
C LEU A 611 -16.62 -5.66 7.76
N GLY A 612 -17.55 -5.83 6.82
CA GLY A 612 -18.31 -4.70 6.28
C GLY A 612 -19.04 -5.06 5.01
N GLU A 613 -18.64 -4.41 3.91
CA GLU A 613 -19.32 -4.49 2.63
C GLU A 613 -19.20 -5.86 1.92
N PRO A 614 -20.11 -6.14 0.96
CA PRO A 614 -19.98 -7.28 0.05
C PRO A 614 -18.67 -7.25 -0.72
N ILE A 615 -18.00 -8.41 -0.80
CA ILE A 615 -16.77 -8.55 -1.59
C ILE A 615 -17.14 -8.83 -3.05
N ILE A 616 -16.80 -7.89 -3.92
CA ILE A 616 -17.08 -7.91 -5.37
C ILE A 616 -15.91 -8.46 -6.20
N GLY A 617 -14.70 -8.44 -5.63
CA GLY A 617 -13.47 -8.90 -6.28
C GLY A 617 -12.54 -9.56 -5.27
N LEU A 618 -11.75 -10.54 -5.73
CA LEU A 618 -10.77 -11.24 -4.90
C LEU A 618 -9.55 -11.56 -5.75
N ASP A 619 -8.36 -11.27 -5.24
CA ASP A 619 -7.07 -11.66 -5.79
C ASP A 619 -6.14 -12.09 -4.65
N VAL A 620 -5.11 -12.88 -4.96
CA VAL A 620 -4.17 -13.43 -3.97
C VAL A 620 -2.76 -13.38 -4.55
N SER A 621 -1.75 -13.01 -3.77
CA SER A 621 -0.35 -13.07 -4.20
C SER A 621 0.06 -14.50 -4.60
N ALA A 622 1.08 -14.63 -5.45
CA ALA A 622 1.56 -15.92 -5.96
C ALA A 622 1.90 -16.89 -4.83
N ASP A 623 2.65 -16.41 -3.83
CA ASP A 623 3.05 -17.16 -2.64
C ASP A 623 1.89 -17.46 -1.66
N GLY A 624 0.76 -16.76 -1.82
CA GLY A 624 -0.41 -16.84 -0.96
C GLY A 624 -0.33 -16.01 0.32
N ARG A 625 0.73 -15.22 0.54
CA ARG A 625 0.87 -14.38 1.73
C ARG A 625 -0.20 -13.30 1.80
N TRP A 626 -0.53 -12.65 0.70
CA TRP A 626 -1.47 -11.53 0.66
C TRP A 626 -2.78 -11.94 0.00
N VAL A 627 -3.90 -11.73 0.68
CA VAL A 627 -5.24 -11.85 0.10
C VAL A 627 -5.84 -10.45 -0.02
N LEU A 628 -6.20 -10.06 -1.24
CA LEU A 628 -6.79 -8.78 -1.58
C LEU A 628 -8.27 -8.95 -1.88
N ALA A 629 -9.13 -8.36 -1.05
CA ALA A 629 -10.57 -8.35 -1.25
C ALA A 629 -11.06 -6.95 -1.62
N THR A 630 -11.79 -6.83 -2.72
CA THR A 630 -12.36 -5.56 -3.20
C THR A 630 -13.79 -5.43 -2.71
N CYS A 631 -14.10 -4.35 -2.00
CA CYS A 631 -15.46 -3.89 -1.68
C CYS A 631 -15.84 -2.71 -2.58
N ARG A 632 -17.05 -2.16 -2.46
CA ARG A 632 -17.47 -1.02 -3.29
C ARG A 632 -16.68 0.23 -2.95
N THR A 633 -16.46 0.51 -1.66
CA THR A 633 -15.85 1.77 -1.20
C THR A 633 -14.42 1.66 -0.64
N TYR A 634 -13.87 0.45 -0.51
CA TYR A 634 -12.50 0.20 -0.04
C TYR A 634 -11.99 -1.19 -0.46
N LEU A 635 -10.69 -1.42 -0.29
CA LEU A 635 -10.05 -2.74 -0.40
C LEU A 635 -9.64 -3.23 0.99
N LEU A 636 -9.58 -4.55 1.17
CA LEU A 636 -9.02 -5.20 2.35
C LEU A 636 -7.80 -6.01 1.94
N LEU A 637 -6.65 -5.70 2.52
CA LEU A 637 -5.42 -6.45 2.34
C LEU A 637 -5.15 -7.30 3.60
N ILE A 638 -5.10 -8.62 3.43
CA ILE A 638 -5.03 -9.58 4.53
C ILE A 638 -3.68 -10.32 4.48
N ASP A 639 -2.92 -10.25 5.56
CA ASP A 639 -1.71 -11.06 5.76
C ASP A 639 -2.11 -12.48 6.19
N SER A 640 -1.97 -13.44 5.30
CA SER A 640 -2.31 -14.83 5.56
C SER A 640 -1.20 -15.59 6.31
N LEU A 641 -0.04 -14.97 6.54
CA LEU A 641 1.08 -15.60 7.24
C LEU A 641 0.90 -15.57 8.77
N GLN A 642 1.05 -16.72 9.41
CA GLN A 642 1.06 -16.82 10.87
C GLN A 642 2.42 -16.38 11.43
N LYS A 643 2.44 -15.27 12.17
CA LYS A 643 3.65 -14.65 12.75
C LYS A 643 4.07 -15.22 14.12
N GLY A 644 3.30 -16.13 14.69
CA GLY A 644 3.62 -16.70 15.99
C GLY A 644 2.76 -17.91 16.36
N GLY A 645 3.09 -18.53 17.48
CA GLY A 645 2.40 -19.71 18.01
C GLY A 645 2.78 -21.01 17.30
N LYS A 646 2.00 -22.07 17.52
CA LYS A 646 2.34 -23.44 17.06
C LYS A 646 2.49 -23.57 15.53
N ASN A 647 1.85 -22.70 14.76
CA ASN A 647 1.83 -22.74 13.31
C ASN A 647 2.61 -21.55 12.69
N GLU A 648 3.55 -20.96 13.41
CA GLU A 648 4.40 -19.89 12.90
C GLU A 648 5.04 -20.28 11.55
N GLY A 649 5.03 -19.35 10.60
CA GLY A 649 5.51 -19.55 9.23
C GLY A 649 4.54 -20.33 8.32
N LYS A 650 3.37 -20.74 8.80
CA LYS A 650 2.32 -21.38 7.96
C LYS A 650 1.27 -20.38 7.51
N LEU A 651 0.76 -20.59 6.29
CA LEU A 651 -0.30 -19.76 5.74
C LEU A 651 -1.66 -20.16 6.31
N GLY A 652 -2.59 -19.20 6.35
CA GLY A 652 -3.99 -19.38 6.71
C GLY A 652 -4.73 -20.39 5.82
N PHE A 653 -4.19 -20.65 4.62
CA PHE A 653 -4.64 -21.70 3.71
C PHE A 653 -4.32 -23.11 4.20
N GLU A 654 -3.20 -23.31 4.89
CA GLU A 654 -2.73 -24.63 5.34
C GLU A 654 -3.20 -24.98 6.75
N ARG A 655 -3.25 -23.97 7.63
CA ARG A 655 -3.56 -24.09 9.05
C ARG A 655 -4.45 -22.94 9.48
N SER A 656 -5.46 -23.26 10.28
CA SER A 656 -6.33 -22.26 10.90
C SER A 656 -5.51 -21.34 11.82
N PHE A 657 -5.79 -20.04 11.78
CA PHE A 657 -5.31 -19.13 12.81
C PHE A 657 -5.89 -19.49 14.19
N ALA A 658 -5.11 -19.24 15.23
CA ALA A 658 -5.62 -19.29 16.61
C ALA A 658 -6.67 -18.18 16.82
N LYS A 659 -7.54 -18.35 17.83
CA LYS A 659 -8.61 -17.38 18.11
C LYS A 659 -8.06 -15.95 18.24
N ASP A 660 -6.99 -15.81 19.00
CA ASP A 660 -6.39 -14.51 19.37
C ASP A 660 -5.26 -14.10 18.41
N SER A 661 -5.15 -14.77 17.26
CA SER A 661 -4.11 -14.51 16.26
C SER A 661 -4.67 -14.49 14.85
N LYS A 662 -5.99 -14.33 14.68
CA LYS A 662 -6.60 -14.09 13.37
C LYS A 662 -5.97 -12.83 12.76
N PRO A 663 -5.69 -12.81 11.45
CA PRO A 663 -5.03 -11.68 10.82
C PRO A 663 -5.98 -10.49 10.82
N GLN A 664 -5.48 -9.31 11.14
CA GLN A 664 -6.25 -8.06 11.03
C GLN A 664 -6.06 -7.50 9.62
N PRO A 665 -7.14 -7.36 8.83
CA PRO A 665 -7.03 -6.81 7.47
C PRO A 665 -6.68 -5.33 7.51
N ARG A 666 -5.90 -4.87 6.54
CA ARG A 666 -5.62 -3.44 6.33
C ARG A 666 -6.64 -2.85 5.36
N ARG A 667 -7.25 -1.71 5.72
CA ARG A 667 -8.23 -1.02 4.88
C ARG A 667 -7.49 -0.10 3.92
N LEU A 668 -7.60 -0.35 2.62
CA LEU A 668 -7.10 0.56 1.61
C LEU A 668 -8.30 1.34 1.06
N GLY A 669 -8.51 2.54 1.58
CA GLY A 669 -9.54 3.46 1.13
C GLY A 669 -8.91 4.75 0.60
N LEU A 670 -9.67 5.48 -0.23
CA LEU A 670 -9.34 6.87 -0.52
C LEU A 670 -9.63 7.72 0.72
N THR A 671 -8.85 8.78 0.92
CA THR A 671 -9.11 9.73 2.01
C THR A 671 -10.49 10.37 1.80
N PRO A 672 -11.24 10.68 2.87
CA PRO A 672 -12.58 11.25 2.72
C PRO A 672 -12.61 12.52 1.88
N ALA A 673 -11.56 13.34 1.98
CA ALA A 673 -11.37 14.53 1.16
C ALA A 673 -11.28 14.20 -0.35
N HIS A 674 -10.48 13.19 -0.74
CA HIS A 674 -10.42 12.74 -2.13
C HIS A 674 -11.76 12.14 -2.58
N VAL A 675 -12.44 11.38 -1.72
CA VAL A 675 -13.78 10.84 -2.04
C VAL A 675 -14.77 11.96 -2.33
N ALA A 676 -14.83 12.96 -1.47
CA ALA A 676 -15.73 14.10 -1.66
C ALA A 676 -15.39 14.87 -2.93
N GLN A 677 -14.10 15.05 -3.23
CA GLN A 677 -13.68 15.70 -4.47
C GLN A 677 -14.02 14.87 -5.73
N PHE A 678 -13.78 13.56 -5.71
CA PHE A 678 -14.12 12.66 -6.82
C PHE A 678 -15.62 12.73 -7.11
N GLN A 679 -16.44 12.69 -6.08
CA GLN A 679 -17.89 12.78 -6.22
C GLN A 679 -18.36 14.19 -6.60
N HIS A 680 -17.67 15.25 -6.13
CA HIS A 680 -17.95 16.61 -6.57
C HIS A 680 -17.74 16.77 -8.08
N GLU A 681 -16.67 16.18 -8.62
CA GLU A 681 -16.30 16.22 -10.03
C GLU A 681 -17.18 15.31 -10.91
N THR A 682 -17.46 14.09 -10.45
CA THR A 682 -18.16 13.07 -11.26
C THR A 682 -19.66 13.02 -11.02
N LYS A 683 -20.14 13.60 -9.92
CA LYS A 683 -21.52 13.49 -9.41
C LYS A 683 -21.96 12.04 -9.16
N LYS A 684 -21.01 11.10 -9.02
CA LYS A 684 -21.26 9.69 -8.73
C LYS A 684 -20.53 9.27 -7.45
N PRO A 685 -21.12 8.36 -6.66
CA PRO A 685 -20.42 7.75 -5.53
C PRO A 685 -19.27 6.86 -6.02
N ILE A 686 -18.32 6.59 -5.12
CA ILE A 686 -17.24 5.66 -5.40
C ILE A 686 -17.77 4.25 -5.58
N SER A 687 -17.24 3.56 -6.58
CA SER A 687 -17.48 2.14 -6.81
C SER A 687 -16.24 1.55 -7.46
N PHE A 688 -15.43 0.84 -6.68
CA PHE A 688 -14.23 0.20 -7.17
C PHE A 688 -14.52 -0.92 -8.18
N THR A 689 -13.68 -1.02 -9.21
CA THR A 689 -13.56 -2.22 -10.05
C THR A 689 -12.77 -3.30 -9.28
N PRO A 690 -12.91 -4.59 -9.62
CA PRO A 690 -12.13 -5.66 -8.98
C PRO A 690 -10.62 -5.39 -9.02
N ALA A 691 -10.03 -5.16 -7.85
CA ALA A 691 -8.61 -4.82 -7.72
C ALA A 691 -7.71 -6.02 -8.01
N ARG A 692 -6.55 -5.78 -8.60
CA ARG A 692 -5.57 -6.81 -8.99
C ARG A 692 -4.17 -6.46 -8.52
N PHE A 693 -3.40 -7.48 -8.16
CA PHE A 693 -1.96 -7.33 -8.02
C PHE A 693 -1.29 -7.28 -9.40
N ASN A 694 -0.12 -6.66 -9.50
CA ASN A 694 0.79 -6.92 -10.63
C ASN A 694 1.19 -8.41 -10.60
N THR A 695 1.36 -9.04 -11.76
CA THR A 695 1.66 -10.47 -11.82
C THR A 695 2.82 -10.74 -12.78
N GLY A 696 3.81 -11.51 -12.34
CA GLY A 696 4.91 -12.02 -13.17
C GLY A 696 5.40 -13.38 -12.66
N VAL A 697 6.03 -14.16 -13.53
CA VAL A 697 6.71 -15.40 -13.10
C VAL A 697 7.97 -15.01 -12.34
N ASP A 698 8.22 -15.65 -11.20
CA ASP A 698 9.38 -15.40 -10.32
C ASP A 698 9.52 -13.95 -9.83
N SER A 699 8.43 -13.17 -9.91
CA SER A 699 8.34 -11.77 -9.46
C SER A 699 7.40 -11.68 -8.27
N GLN A 700 7.79 -10.90 -7.25
CA GLN A 700 6.91 -10.57 -6.15
C GLN A 700 5.98 -9.41 -6.52
N GLU A 701 4.76 -9.45 -6.00
CA GLU A 701 3.81 -8.37 -6.21
C GLU A 701 4.24 -7.11 -5.44
N THR A 702 4.30 -5.98 -6.14
CA THR A 702 4.76 -4.67 -5.64
C THR A 702 3.62 -3.65 -5.60
N SER A 703 2.58 -3.84 -6.41
CA SER A 703 1.56 -2.83 -6.69
C SER A 703 0.17 -3.45 -6.81
N ILE A 704 -0.84 -2.66 -6.45
CA ILE A 704 -2.26 -3.01 -6.60
C ILE A 704 -2.91 -1.97 -7.52
N VAL A 705 -3.73 -2.38 -8.48
CA VAL A 705 -4.50 -1.48 -9.35
C VAL A 705 -6.01 -1.74 -9.21
N THR A 706 -6.79 -0.67 -9.23
CA THR A 706 -8.26 -0.67 -9.42
C THR A 706 -8.68 0.69 -10.00
N ALA A 707 -9.93 0.81 -10.40
CA ALA A 707 -10.52 2.05 -10.88
C ALA A 707 -11.84 2.37 -10.18
N THR A 708 -12.22 3.65 -10.19
CA THR A 708 -13.54 4.14 -9.74
C THR A 708 -13.98 5.29 -10.63
N GLY A 709 -15.10 5.11 -11.35
CA GLY A 709 -15.55 6.06 -12.37
C GLY A 709 -14.43 6.34 -13.39
N PRO A 710 -14.06 7.60 -13.66
CA PRO A 710 -13.01 7.95 -14.63
C PRO A 710 -11.58 7.89 -14.05
N PHE A 711 -11.39 7.40 -12.82
CA PHE A 711 -10.09 7.40 -12.15
C PHE A 711 -9.52 5.99 -12.05
N ILE A 712 -8.25 5.82 -12.43
CA ILE A 712 -7.45 4.64 -12.07
C ILE A 712 -6.62 4.99 -10.86
N ILE A 713 -6.55 4.07 -9.92
CA ILE A 713 -5.82 4.21 -8.67
C ILE A 713 -4.86 3.03 -8.53
N THR A 714 -3.61 3.35 -8.20
CA THR A 714 -2.56 2.36 -7.98
C THR A 714 -2.02 2.54 -6.56
N TRP A 715 -1.95 1.46 -5.77
CA TRP A 715 -1.32 1.44 -4.46
C TRP A 715 0.04 0.75 -4.53
N SER A 716 1.04 1.31 -3.83
CA SER A 716 2.31 0.62 -3.58
C SER A 716 2.19 -0.32 -2.39
N LEU A 717 2.45 -1.61 -2.60
CA LEU A 717 2.38 -2.61 -1.53
C LEU A 717 3.41 -2.35 -0.44
N LYS A 718 4.63 -1.89 -0.80
CA LYS A 718 5.69 -1.47 0.14
C LYS A 718 5.17 -0.36 1.07
N LYS A 719 4.59 0.71 0.50
CA LYS A 719 4.02 1.84 1.26
C LYS A 719 2.82 1.41 2.12
N VAL A 720 1.96 0.52 1.61
CA VAL A 720 0.81 -0.02 2.35
C VAL A 720 1.26 -0.88 3.55
N ILE A 721 2.27 -1.72 3.38
CA ILE A 721 2.83 -2.56 4.46
C ILE A 721 3.52 -1.68 5.51
N ALA A 722 4.21 -0.63 5.09
CA ALA A 722 4.82 0.36 5.97
C ALA A 722 3.81 1.26 6.71
N GLY A 723 2.55 1.33 6.26
CA GLY A 723 1.52 2.14 6.91
C GLY A 723 1.57 3.64 6.58
N ARG A 724 2.10 4.03 5.40
CA ARG A 724 2.24 5.45 5.03
C ARG A 724 0.89 6.13 4.74
N LYS A 725 0.80 7.45 4.99
CA LYS A 725 -0.39 8.31 4.80
C LYS A 725 -0.98 8.31 3.38
N ASP A 726 -0.13 8.40 2.37
CA ASP A 726 -0.54 8.51 0.96
C ASP A 726 0.05 7.37 0.09
N PRO A 727 -0.47 6.14 0.22
CA PRO A 727 0.11 4.99 -0.45
C PRO A 727 -0.31 4.87 -1.93
N TYR A 728 -1.14 5.79 -2.45
CA TYR A 728 -1.75 5.68 -3.78
C TYR A 728 -1.54 6.88 -4.70
N THR A 729 -1.48 6.59 -5.99
CA THR A 729 -1.44 7.56 -7.08
C THR A 729 -2.64 7.37 -8.00
N ILE A 730 -3.01 8.43 -8.73
CA ILE A 730 -4.22 8.46 -9.54
C ILE A 730 -3.94 8.92 -10.97
N LYS A 731 -4.79 8.48 -11.90
CA LYS A 731 -4.88 9.04 -13.25
C LYS A 731 -6.34 9.19 -13.67
N ARG A 732 -6.73 10.41 -14.07
CA ARG A 732 -8.09 10.73 -14.55
C ARG A 732 -8.19 10.58 -16.07
N TYR A 733 -9.31 10.02 -16.52
CA TYR A 733 -9.74 9.94 -17.92
C TYR A 733 -10.98 10.80 -18.17
N ALA A 734 -11.34 10.98 -19.45
CA ALA A 734 -12.55 11.68 -19.83
C ALA A 734 -13.82 10.82 -19.67
N GLU A 735 -13.68 9.50 -19.76
CA GLU A 735 -14.76 8.53 -19.64
C GLU A 735 -14.51 7.55 -18.47
N ASP A 736 -15.57 6.85 -18.05
CA ASP A 736 -15.49 5.87 -16.97
C ASP A 736 -14.65 4.65 -17.38
N VAL A 737 -13.72 4.24 -16.51
CA VAL A 737 -12.91 3.04 -16.69
C VAL A 737 -13.79 1.82 -16.41
N MET A 738 -13.91 0.95 -17.40
CA MET A 738 -14.76 -0.25 -17.33
C MET A 738 -14.02 -1.47 -16.81
N ALA A 739 -12.73 -1.59 -17.16
CA ALA A 739 -11.85 -2.62 -16.65
C ALA A 739 -10.39 -2.18 -16.75
N ASP A 740 -9.57 -2.68 -15.84
CA ASP A 740 -8.15 -2.37 -15.73
C ASP A 740 -7.37 -3.61 -15.29
N ASN A 741 -6.13 -3.73 -15.75
CA ASN A 741 -5.22 -4.79 -15.31
C ASN A 741 -3.77 -4.44 -15.65
N PHE A 742 -2.81 -5.01 -14.94
CA PHE A 742 -1.39 -4.90 -15.31
C PHE A 742 -1.08 -5.68 -16.59
N ARG A 743 -0.06 -5.21 -17.33
CA ARG A 743 0.61 -6.06 -18.31
C ARG A 743 1.29 -7.22 -17.58
N PHE A 744 1.18 -8.43 -18.10
CA PHE A 744 1.85 -9.58 -17.50
C PHE A 744 3.38 -9.39 -17.50
N GLY A 745 4.03 -9.71 -16.37
CA GLY A 745 5.47 -9.58 -16.19
C GLY A 745 5.96 -8.13 -15.99
N SER A 746 5.07 -7.16 -15.82
CA SER A 746 5.45 -5.76 -15.60
C SER A 746 4.51 -5.08 -14.61
N ASP A 747 5.06 -4.31 -13.68
CA ASP A 747 4.30 -3.37 -12.84
C ASP A 747 4.31 -1.94 -13.38
N LYS A 748 5.04 -1.72 -14.49
CA LYS A 748 5.23 -0.40 -15.12
C LYS A 748 4.08 0.00 -16.00
N ASN A 749 3.33 -0.95 -16.57
CA ASN A 749 2.28 -0.67 -17.55
C ASN A 749 0.93 -1.24 -17.13
N VAL A 750 -0.10 -0.40 -17.19
CA VAL A 750 -1.50 -0.75 -16.90
C VAL A 750 -2.29 -0.67 -18.21
N ILE A 751 -3.03 -1.74 -18.51
CA ILE A 751 -3.99 -1.80 -19.61
C ILE A 751 -5.34 -1.33 -19.10
N VAL A 752 -5.96 -0.42 -19.84
CA VAL A 752 -7.18 0.28 -19.45
C VAL A 752 -8.21 0.12 -20.55
N ALA A 753 -9.39 -0.39 -20.21
CA ALA A 753 -10.54 -0.40 -21.08
C ALA A 753 -11.51 0.71 -20.66
N LEU A 754 -11.60 1.75 -21.48
CA LEU A 754 -12.64 2.79 -21.46
C LEU A 754 -13.90 2.24 -22.14
N PRO A 755 -15.05 2.95 -22.16
CA PRO A 755 -16.28 2.42 -22.76
C PRO A 755 -16.12 2.04 -24.23
N ASN A 756 -15.31 2.80 -24.98
CA ASN A 756 -15.11 2.63 -26.42
C ASN A 756 -13.66 2.46 -26.86
N GLU A 757 -12.71 2.55 -25.93
CA GLU A 757 -11.28 2.57 -26.25
C GLU A 757 -10.50 1.66 -25.30
N VAL A 758 -9.33 1.23 -25.74
CA VAL A 758 -8.42 0.43 -24.93
C VAL A 758 -7.02 1.03 -25.07
N ASN A 759 -6.43 1.40 -23.95
CA ASN A 759 -5.15 2.11 -23.90
C ASN A 759 -4.18 1.37 -22.98
N MET A 760 -2.88 1.44 -23.26
CA MET A 760 -1.84 1.07 -22.32
C MET A 760 -1.22 2.34 -21.76
N VAL A 761 -0.98 2.34 -20.46
CA VAL A 761 -0.49 3.52 -19.74
C VAL A 761 0.63 3.14 -18.79
N ALA A 762 1.72 3.89 -18.88
CA ALA A 762 2.81 3.80 -17.94
C ALA A 762 2.42 4.35 -16.56
N LYS A 763 2.70 3.57 -15.52
CA LYS A 763 2.47 3.86 -14.09
C LYS A 763 3.14 5.17 -13.66
N ARG A 764 4.30 5.53 -14.23
CA ARG A 764 4.98 6.82 -13.99
C ARG A 764 4.14 8.05 -14.34
N THR A 765 3.12 7.91 -15.19
CA THR A 765 2.22 9.02 -15.55
C THR A 765 1.13 9.27 -14.51
N PHE A 766 1.03 8.43 -13.48
CA PHE A 766 0.07 8.58 -12.40
C PHE A 766 0.62 9.63 -11.42
N GLN A 767 -0.27 10.49 -10.94
CA GLN A 767 0.10 11.63 -10.10
C GLN A 767 -0.42 11.44 -8.68
N LYS A 768 0.22 12.10 -7.71
CA LYS A 768 -0.36 12.23 -6.38
C LYS A 768 -1.76 12.88 -6.50
N PRO A 769 -2.75 12.41 -5.73
CA PRO A 769 -4.08 13.00 -5.72
C PRO A 769 -4.00 14.44 -5.19
N THR A 770 -4.28 15.41 -6.06
CA THR A 770 -4.33 16.83 -5.75
C THR A 770 -5.56 17.42 -6.41
N ARG A 771 -5.95 18.65 -6.04
CA ARG A 771 -7.12 19.29 -6.66
C ARG A 771 -7.02 19.30 -8.19
N GLU A 772 -5.82 19.55 -8.72
CA GLU A 772 -5.53 19.67 -10.15
C GLU A 772 -5.55 18.31 -10.85
N SER A 773 -4.91 17.28 -10.28
CA SER A 773 -4.92 15.92 -10.87
C SER A 773 -6.29 15.25 -10.79
N ILE A 774 -7.10 15.62 -9.80
CA ILE A 774 -8.49 15.15 -9.66
C ILE A 774 -9.44 15.90 -10.59
N ALA A 775 -9.31 17.21 -10.78
CA ALA A 775 -10.17 18.02 -11.65
C ALA A 775 -9.93 17.77 -13.16
N GLY A 776 -8.76 17.23 -13.53
CA GLY A 776 -8.40 16.99 -14.92
C GLY A 776 -8.19 18.27 -15.73
N PRO A 777 -7.70 18.17 -16.98
CA PRO A 777 -7.58 19.35 -17.84
C PRO A 777 -8.97 19.96 -18.11
N PRO A 778 -9.11 21.30 -18.11
CA PRO A 778 -10.40 21.95 -18.24
C PRO A 778 -11.10 21.54 -19.55
N VAL A 779 -12.35 21.10 -19.44
CA VAL A 779 -13.22 20.67 -20.56
C VAL A 779 -13.62 21.84 -21.48
N THR A 780 -13.22 23.07 -21.16
CA THR A 780 -13.37 24.22 -22.04
C THR A 780 -12.14 24.40 -22.92
N PRO A 781 -12.27 24.59 -24.25
CA PRO A 781 -11.14 25.01 -25.07
C PRO A 781 -10.71 26.39 -24.60
N SER A 782 -9.69 26.44 -23.75
CA SER A 782 -9.01 27.68 -23.43
C SER A 782 -8.40 28.17 -24.74
N ARG A 783 -9.06 29.16 -25.37
CA ARG A 783 -8.43 30.08 -26.32
C ARG A 783 -7.36 30.89 -25.57
N ARG A 784 -6.31 30.23 -25.07
CA ARG A 784 -5.04 30.88 -24.82
C ARG A 784 -4.24 30.75 -26.09
N SER A 785 -4.35 31.79 -26.91
CA SER A 785 -3.42 32.07 -27.99
C SER A 785 -1.98 31.90 -27.49
N THR A 786 -1.29 30.90 -28.01
CA THR A 786 0.16 30.78 -27.94
C THR A 786 0.74 31.95 -28.73
N ARG A 787 0.97 33.09 -28.06
CA ARG A 787 1.85 34.15 -28.55
C ARG A 787 3.27 33.83 -28.10
N TRP A 788 3.88 32.83 -28.74
CA TRP A 788 5.32 32.81 -28.87
C TRP A 788 5.69 33.41 -30.21
N GLY A 789 6.31 34.58 -30.12
CA GLY A 789 6.76 35.35 -31.25
C GLY A 789 7.83 34.60 -32.01
N SER A 790 7.50 34.19 -33.23
CA SER A 790 8.48 34.06 -34.30
C SER A 790 9.15 35.43 -34.48
N ARG A 791 10.45 35.50 -34.18
CA ARG A 791 11.29 36.65 -34.52
C ARG A 791 11.45 36.67 -36.04
N LEU A 792 10.64 37.46 -36.72
CA LEU A 792 10.94 37.93 -38.06
C LEU A 792 12.12 38.92 -37.95
N GLY A 793 13.26 38.53 -38.53
CA GLY A 793 14.45 39.36 -38.63
C GLY A 793 14.23 40.52 -39.60
N ARG A 794 14.95 41.62 -39.36
CA ARG A 794 14.79 42.91 -40.06
C ARG A 794 15.31 42.92 -41.52
N ASP A 795 15.62 41.75 -42.08
CA ASP A 795 16.19 41.61 -43.43
C ASP A 795 15.30 40.84 -44.43
N ASP A 796 14.12 40.33 -44.02
CA ASP A 796 13.22 39.59 -44.93
C ASP A 796 12.10 40.46 -45.52
N ILE A 797 12.45 41.67 -45.98
CA ILE A 797 11.60 42.42 -46.93
C ILE A 797 12.23 42.26 -48.32
N VAL A 798 11.74 41.28 -49.07
CA VAL A 798 11.90 41.29 -50.53
C VAL A 798 10.61 41.80 -51.15
N ASN A 799 10.64 43.08 -51.53
CA ASN A 799 9.76 43.65 -52.54
C ASN A 799 9.88 42.81 -53.82
N SER A 800 8.78 42.25 -54.31
CA SER A 800 8.51 42.33 -55.75
C SER A 800 7.05 42.03 -56.09
N PRO A 801 6.49 42.68 -57.13
CA PRO A 801 5.06 42.81 -57.36
C PRO A 801 4.59 41.90 -58.50
N TYR A 802 3.51 41.16 -58.28
CA TYR A 802 2.55 40.75 -59.32
C TYR A 802 1.20 40.50 -58.69
#